data_AF-A0A969U9N5-F1
#
_entry.id   AF-A0A969U9N5-F1
#
_cell.length_a   1.000
_cell.length_b   1.000
_cell.length_c   1.000
_cell.angle_alpha   90.00
_cell.angle_beta   90.00
_cell.angle_gamma   90.00
#
_symmetry.space_group_name_H-M   'P 1'
#
loop_
_entity.id
_entity.type
_entity.pdbx_description
1 polymer ?
#
loop_
_entity_poly.entity_id
_entity_poly.type
_entity_poly.pdbx_seq_one_letter_code
_entity_poly.pdbx_strand_id
1 'polypeptide(L)'
;MSARTPNEHFLEKVSLNPQNIEQTVERVNASIRQPGFTAAFTVEVEGEARLVIVAEVERRYRQSQPEEQAETWGDRRQANPEDHTPAHQPLDVEDIIAGIRYSVAEQHDLPVYAVLLLRAGRMPLMPDGRIDRGTCRESFLAGTLEAIAESRLMIHETEKKTNSARPLNQGNAPTPEGHSEPSQSDGISSDRSVEALLQKLRSLRKRSQNRDISSLVIDLGQQGLLGMQIPKQYGGLEFDHFTTLRILQQLGAIDISLALFTSIHNALGVYPIMHYSSIATRQELLPLLATGQEWAAFALMEEGTDSFAPSIASKAIANGRGDWQLWGKKIWSSPDSSCPPKIFNIFVQQVDAQGNAQGIAGFVLRDHLRQERAGTLRNVLFLEGDLVSSEQRLSKVGVGMDIAQNVMQHHRLSLAAVCLGGMKRCAQMILQATQHHTVSADQPFDHPVTLMGLSEMTLAIVAVESLMTHLGLLLDQGYPIPMEAYLACKTSAPEFLWKGADSLVQFLGERRDVLEILQDARILRMVEGSTETLNSLLGEQVIYDGDALHQFLCHELHAPDIAETLKTAAFQIHDRYTQFPGRLTPPAASQWADGAIGAIATWAILWAAVGRALNATPSPLLQQTFNWAQLQFEHRLFQALIPMPTEVTLATAEEMIEEVAHYVDAIGEISMTQDLDTPTKLPTNHESEPG
;
A
#
# COMPACT_ATOMS: atom_id res chain seq x y z
N MET A 1 -15.10 -53.46 0.14
CA MET A 1 -14.82 -52.07 -0.31
C MET A 1 -16.16 -51.44 -0.61
N SER A 2 -16.72 -50.67 0.33
CA SER A 2 -18.02 -50.00 0.15
C SER A 2 -17.82 -48.80 -0.77
N ALA A 3 -18.59 -48.71 -1.85
CA ALA A 3 -18.56 -47.58 -2.78
C ALA A 3 -18.99 -46.31 -2.04
N ARG A 4 -18.07 -45.35 -1.91
CA ARG A 4 -18.32 -44.06 -1.24
C ARG A 4 -19.16 -43.15 -2.15
N THR A 5 -20.11 -42.44 -1.56
CA THR A 5 -21.07 -41.59 -2.28
C THR A 5 -20.48 -40.20 -2.62
N PRO A 6 -21.02 -39.48 -3.61
CA PRO A 6 -20.47 -38.21 -4.11
C PRO A 6 -20.44 -37.04 -3.11
N ASN A 7 -20.98 -37.22 -1.90
CA ASN A 7 -21.19 -36.17 -0.89
C ASN A 7 -19.91 -35.61 -0.28
N GLU A 8 -18.82 -36.38 -0.23
CA GLU A 8 -17.60 -35.95 0.47
C GLU A 8 -16.67 -35.14 -0.45
N HIS A 9 -16.80 -35.26 -1.77
CA HIS A 9 -15.75 -34.82 -2.70
C HIS A 9 -15.67 -33.30 -2.93
N PHE A 10 -16.75 -32.53 -2.74
CA PHE A 10 -16.73 -31.07 -2.90
C PHE A 10 -16.26 -30.35 -1.62
N LEU A 11 -16.81 -30.74 -0.46
CA LEU A 11 -16.39 -30.18 0.82
C LEU A 11 -14.98 -30.65 1.23
N GLU A 12 -14.54 -31.86 0.85
CA GLU A 12 -13.14 -32.29 1.02
C GLU A 12 -12.17 -31.62 0.04
N LYS A 13 -12.58 -31.29 -1.19
CA LYS A 13 -11.74 -30.49 -2.12
C LYS A 13 -11.42 -29.10 -1.57
N VAL A 14 -12.25 -28.58 -0.67
CA VAL A 14 -12.04 -27.32 0.08
C VAL A 14 -11.63 -27.58 1.54
N SER A 15 -11.42 -28.84 1.96
CA SER A 15 -11.02 -29.26 3.32
C SER A 15 -11.93 -28.76 4.47
N LEU A 16 -13.24 -28.61 4.24
CA LEU A 16 -14.18 -28.06 5.22
C LEU A 16 -15.07 -29.15 5.85
N ASN A 17 -15.10 -29.20 7.18
CA ASN A 17 -16.02 -30.08 7.94
C ASN A 17 -17.45 -29.50 7.91
N PRO A 18 -18.48 -30.23 7.44
CA PRO A 18 -19.87 -29.77 7.44
C PRO A 18 -20.36 -29.24 8.80
N GLN A 19 -19.86 -29.78 9.90
CA GLN A 19 -20.20 -29.34 11.26
C GLN A 19 -19.78 -27.89 11.53
N ASN A 20 -18.69 -27.42 10.93
CA ASN A 20 -18.25 -26.02 11.10
C ASN A 20 -19.21 -25.06 10.39
N ILE A 21 -19.71 -25.44 9.22
CA ILE A 21 -20.71 -24.66 8.47
C ILE A 21 -22.02 -24.61 9.26
N GLU A 22 -22.45 -25.74 9.82
CA GLU A 22 -23.68 -25.81 10.62
C GLU A 22 -23.59 -24.95 11.89
N GLN A 23 -22.45 -24.96 12.58
CA GLN A 23 -22.21 -24.08 13.74
C GLN A 23 -22.23 -22.59 13.36
N THR A 24 -21.69 -22.23 12.20
CA THR A 24 -21.78 -20.86 11.68
C THR A 24 -23.22 -20.46 11.43
N VAL A 25 -23.99 -21.31 10.75
CA VAL A 25 -25.42 -21.06 10.46
C VAL A 25 -26.24 -20.93 11.73
N GLU A 26 -26.00 -21.79 12.71
CA GLU A 26 -26.69 -21.75 14.00
C GLU A 26 -26.54 -20.37 14.65
N ARG A 27 -25.33 -19.77 14.63
CA ARG A 27 -25.03 -18.47 15.25
C ARG A 27 -25.60 -17.25 14.54
N VAL A 28 -26.18 -17.40 13.35
CA VAL A 28 -26.67 -16.28 12.53
C VAL A 28 -27.82 -15.55 13.20
N ASN A 29 -28.75 -16.28 13.81
CA ASN A 29 -29.95 -15.69 14.38
C ASN A 29 -30.47 -16.52 15.56
N ALA A 30 -30.89 -15.85 16.64
CA ALA A 30 -31.41 -16.51 17.84
C ALA A 30 -32.69 -17.34 17.61
N SER A 31 -33.37 -17.15 16.47
CA SER A 31 -34.51 -17.96 16.06
C SER A 31 -34.13 -19.32 15.47
N ILE A 32 -32.88 -19.51 15.05
CA ILE A 32 -32.37 -20.81 14.60
C ILE A 32 -32.11 -21.68 15.83
N ARG A 33 -32.64 -22.89 15.82
CA ARG A 33 -32.55 -23.80 16.95
C ARG A 33 -31.13 -24.32 17.11
N GLN A 34 -30.60 -24.24 18.32
CA GLN A 34 -29.25 -24.71 18.66
C GLN A 34 -29.26 -25.66 19.88
N PRO A 35 -28.20 -26.47 20.07
CA PRO A 35 -27.20 -26.87 19.07
C PRO A 35 -27.63 -28.14 18.31
N GLY A 36 -27.17 -28.29 17.07
CA GLY A 36 -27.33 -29.54 16.30
C GLY A 36 -28.67 -29.69 15.58
N PHE A 37 -29.27 -28.59 15.12
CA PHE A 37 -30.51 -28.60 14.32
C PHE A 37 -30.36 -27.87 12.99
N THR A 38 -29.13 -27.83 12.47
CA THR A 38 -28.80 -27.38 11.12
C THR A 38 -28.03 -28.46 10.35
N ALA A 39 -28.45 -28.77 9.13
CA ALA A 39 -27.78 -29.68 8.22
C ALA A 39 -27.14 -28.92 7.04
N ALA A 40 -25.85 -29.12 6.79
CA ALA A 40 -25.16 -28.67 5.60
C ALA A 40 -24.78 -29.87 4.71
N PHE A 41 -25.18 -29.85 3.44
CA PHE A 41 -24.87 -30.92 2.49
C PHE A 41 -24.83 -30.43 1.05
N THR A 42 -24.24 -31.22 0.15
CA THR A 42 -24.13 -30.88 -1.27
C THR A 42 -25.11 -31.66 -2.14
N VAL A 43 -25.65 -30.98 -3.15
CA VAL A 43 -26.46 -31.59 -4.22
C VAL A 43 -25.84 -31.28 -5.58
N GLU A 44 -26.07 -32.14 -6.57
CA GLU A 44 -25.61 -31.92 -7.93
C GLU A 44 -26.69 -31.20 -8.72
N VAL A 45 -26.37 -30.03 -9.25
CA VAL A 45 -27.27 -29.20 -10.06
C VAL A 45 -26.50 -28.81 -11.32
N GLU A 46 -27.01 -29.21 -12.48
CA GLU A 46 -26.35 -28.98 -13.79
C GLU A 46 -24.91 -29.53 -13.90
N GLY A 47 -24.62 -30.62 -13.19
CA GLY A 47 -23.29 -31.26 -13.20
C GLY A 47 -22.28 -30.60 -12.25
N GLU A 48 -22.69 -29.63 -11.43
CA GLU A 48 -21.87 -29.01 -10.40
C GLU A 48 -22.39 -29.32 -9.00
N ALA A 49 -21.48 -29.58 -8.06
CA ALA A 49 -21.82 -29.74 -6.65
C ALA A 49 -22.11 -28.37 -6.01
N ARG A 50 -23.27 -28.23 -5.37
CA ARG A 50 -23.75 -26.99 -4.76
C ARG A 50 -24.20 -27.19 -3.32
N LEU A 51 -23.92 -26.22 -2.46
CA LEU A 51 -24.19 -26.29 -1.02
C LEU A 51 -25.66 -25.97 -0.70
N VAL A 52 -26.29 -26.81 0.12
CA VAL A 52 -27.66 -26.62 0.64
C VAL A 52 -27.61 -26.60 2.16
N ILE A 53 -28.33 -25.65 2.74
CA ILE A 53 -28.49 -25.48 4.19
C ILE A 53 -29.94 -25.71 4.57
N VAL A 54 -30.16 -26.56 5.58
CA VAL A 54 -31.48 -26.80 6.18
C VAL A 54 -31.38 -26.55 7.67
N ALA A 55 -32.21 -25.67 8.23
CA ALA A 55 -32.15 -25.29 9.65
C ALA A 55 -33.54 -25.29 10.29
N GLU A 56 -33.67 -25.77 11.53
CA GLU A 56 -34.93 -25.63 12.27
C GLU A 56 -35.06 -24.26 12.93
N VAL A 57 -36.28 -23.71 12.92
CA VAL A 57 -36.63 -22.49 13.65
C VAL A 57 -37.32 -22.83 14.97
N GLU A 58 -36.93 -22.17 16.06
CA GLU A 58 -37.51 -22.37 17.39
C GLU A 58 -39.01 -22.03 17.46
N ARG A 59 -39.74 -22.80 18.29
CA ARG A 59 -41.22 -22.68 18.40
C ARG A 59 -41.70 -21.30 18.84
N ARG A 60 -40.92 -20.59 19.67
CA ARG A 60 -41.33 -19.30 20.26
C ARG A 60 -41.46 -18.15 19.24
N TYR A 61 -40.76 -18.25 18.10
CA TYR A 61 -40.76 -17.23 17.04
C TYR A 61 -41.89 -17.41 16.02
N ARG A 62 -42.93 -18.21 16.33
CA ARG A 62 -43.84 -18.74 15.31
C ARG A 62 -45.33 -18.45 15.48
N GLN A 63 -45.83 -18.16 16.68
CA GLN A 63 -47.29 -18.02 16.87
C GLN A 63 -47.78 -16.61 16.54
N SER A 64 -48.54 -16.49 15.47
CA SER A 64 -49.46 -15.38 15.22
C SER A 64 -50.70 -15.89 14.47
N GLN A 65 -51.73 -16.39 15.16
CA GLN A 65 -53.13 -16.33 14.70
C GLN A 65 -54.11 -16.34 15.90
N PRO A 66 -55.32 -15.75 15.76
CA PRO A 66 -56.10 -15.18 16.86
C PRO A 66 -57.20 -16.12 17.37
N GLU A 67 -57.47 -16.13 18.68
CA GLU A 67 -58.66 -16.78 19.24
C GLU A 67 -59.45 -15.83 20.16
N GLU A 68 -60.68 -15.56 19.74
CA GLU A 68 -61.83 -15.20 20.57
C GLU A 68 -62.10 -16.31 21.62
N GLN A 69 -62.64 -15.89 22.77
CA GLN A 69 -63.22 -16.69 23.87
C GLN A 69 -62.27 -17.20 24.98
N ALA A 70 -62.20 -16.43 26.08
CA ALA A 70 -62.29 -16.96 27.45
C ALA A 70 -62.44 -15.81 28.46
N GLU A 71 -63.67 -15.31 28.61
CA GLU A 71 -64.09 -14.67 29.86
C GLU A 71 -64.16 -15.72 30.98
N THR A 72 -63.88 -15.25 32.20
CA THR A 72 -64.09 -15.89 33.51
C THR A 72 -63.15 -17.04 33.92
N TRP A 73 -62.23 -16.73 34.85
CA TRP A 73 -62.26 -17.19 36.26
C TRP A 73 -61.01 -16.64 36.96
N GLY A 74 -61.19 -15.95 38.08
CA GLY A 74 -60.09 -15.44 38.89
C GLY A 74 -59.46 -16.54 39.75
N ASP A 75 -58.14 -16.51 39.92
CA ASP A 75 -57.55 -16.66 41.25
C ASP A 75 -56.10 -16.13 41.27
N ARG A 76 -55.75 -15.49 42.39
CA ARG A 76 -54.43 -14.93 42.66
C ARG A 76 -53.44 -16.06 42.97
N ARG A 77 -52.35 -16.15 42.21
CA ARG A 77 -51.07 -16.65 42.73
C ARG A 77 -49.94 -15.74 42.27
N GLN A 78 -49.16 -15.29 43.25
CA GLN A 78 -47.98 -14.44 43.11
C GLN A 78 -47.00 -15.07 42.11
N ALA A 79 -46.67 -14.34 41.04
CA ALA A 79 -45.57 -14.65 40.15
C ALA A 79 -44.41 -13.68 40.43
N ASN A 80 -43.21 -14.24 40.45
CA ASN A 80 -41.92 -13.63 40.74
C ASN A 80 -41.57 -12.53 39.71
N PRO A 81 -40.89 -11.41 40.06
CA PRO A 81 -40.58 -10.33 39.12
C PRO A 81 -39.54 -10.69 38.04
N GLU A 82 -39.00 -11.91 38.03
CA GLU A 82 -37.93 -12.35 37.13
C GLU A 82 -38.40 -13.21 35.95
N ASP A 83 -39.69 -13.51 35.83
CA ASP A 83 -40.21 -14.28 34.69
C ASP A 83 -40.69 -13.32 33.57
N HIS A 84 -39.73 -12.70 32.89
CA HIS A 84 -39.98 -12.04 31.61
C HIS A 84 -40.21 -13.13 30.55
N THR A 85 -41.43 -13.65 30.44
CA THR A 85 -41.83 -14.38 29.23
C THR A 85 -41.81 -13.37 28.07
N PRO A 86 -40.86 -13.43 27.13
CA PRO A 86 -40.75 -12.41 26.10
C PRO A 86 -41.92 -12.56 25.13
N ALA A 87 -42.55 -11.44 24.77
CA ALA A 87 -43.59 -11.37 23.76
C ALA A 87 -43.15 -12.05 22.46
N HIS A 88 -44.07 -12.79 21.83
CA HIS A 88 -43.84 -13.46 20.55
C HIS A 88 -43.29 -12.48 19.50
N GLN A 89 -42.05 -12.71 19.08
CA GLN A 89 -41.36 -11.87 18.09
C GLN A 89 -41.60 -12.48 16.69
N PRO A 90 -42.07 -11.69 15.70
CA PRO A 90 -42.32 -12.20 14.35
C PRO A 90 -41.02 -12.65 13.68
N LEU A 91 -41.09 -13.77 12.96
CA LEU A 91 -39.96 -14.34 12.22
C LEU A 91 -39.69 -13.55 10.93
N ASP A 92 -38.57 -12.83 10.86
CA ASP A 92 -38.11 -12.22 9.62
C ASP A 92 -37.34 -13.24 8.78
N VAL A 93 -38.06 -13.88 7.86
CA VAL A 93 -37.55 -14.96 7.02
C VAL A 93 -36.47 -14.48 6.04
N GLU A 94 -36.64 -13.28 5.47
CA GLU A 94 -35.72 -12.76 4.47
C GLU A 94 -34.37 -12.43 5.09
N ASP A 95 -34.39 -11.79 6.27
CA ASP A 95 -33.19 -11.47 7.04
C ASP A 95 -32.44 -12.73 7.49
N ILE A 96 -33.14 -13.77 7.93
CA ILE A 96 -32.51 -15.04 8.34
C ILE A 96 -31.82 -15.68 7.14
N ILE A 97 -32.49 -15.77 5.99
CA ILE A 97 -31.91 -16.40 4.79
C ILE A 97 -30.72 -15.58 4.27
N ALA A 98 -30.84 -14.25 4.24
CA ALA A 98 -29.74 -13.36 3.85
C ALA A 98 -28.55 -13.50 4.81
N GLY A 99 -28.79 -13.53 6.12
CA GLY A 99 -27.77 -13.72 7.15
C GLY A 99 -27.06 -15.07 7.04
N ILE A 100 -27.78 -16.14 6.72
CA ILE A 100 -27.20 -17.48 6.49
C ILE A 100 -26.28 -17.45 5.28
N ARG A 101 -26.76 -16.90 4.15
CA ARG A 101 -25.98 -16.81 2.91
C ARG A 101 -24.73 -15.96 3.12
N TYR A 102 -24.87 -14.81 3.79
CA TYR A 102 -23.79 -13.91 4.11
C TYR A 102 -22.75 -14.60 5.00
N SER A 103 -23.15 -15.17 6.13
CA SER A 103 -22.23 -15.73 7.12
C SER A 103 -21.50 -16.97 6.60
N VAL A 104 -22.17 -17.81 5.82
CA VAL A 104 -21.53 -18.98 5.20
C VAL A 104 -20.55 -18.56 4.10
N ALA A 105 -20.90 -17.56 3.27
CA ALA A 105 -19.98 -17.02 2.28
C ALA A 105 -18.78 -16.29 2.93
N GLU A 106 -19.00 -15.55 4.01
CA GLU A 106 -17.97 -14.79 4.72
C GLU A 106 -16.98 -15.70 5.47
N GLN A 107 -17.47 -16.75 6.15
CA GLN A 107 -16.63 -17.58 7.01
C GLN A 107 -16.06 -18.82 6.32
N HIS A 108 -16.72 -19.31 5.26
CA HIS A 108 -16.34 -20.56 4.59
C HIS A 108 -16.05 -20.40 3.09
N ASP A 109 -16.17 -19.19 2.53
CA ASP A 109 -16.00 -18.89 1.09
C ASP A 109 -16.83 -19.81 0.17
N LEU A 110 -18.01 -20.22 0.66
CA LEU A 110 -18.92 -21.11 -0.06
C LEU A 110 -20.25 -20.42 -0.37
N PRO A 111 -20.63 -20.32 -1.65
CA PRO A 111 -21.96 -19.84 -2.00
C PRO A 111 -23.01 -20.89 -1.60
N VAL A 112 -23.98 -20.49 -0.78
CA VAL A 112 -25.13 -21.34 -0.48
C VAL A 112 -26.08 -21.31 -1.67
N TYR A 113 -26.43 -22.45 -2.24
CA TYR A 113 -27.38 -22.53 -3.36
C TYR A 113 -28.83 -22.45 -2.86
N ALA A 114 -29.18 -23.24 -1.84
CA ALA A 114 -30.52 -23.27 -1.26
C ALA A 114 -30.49 -23.19 0.27
N VAL A 115 -31.46 -22.47 0.85
CA VAL A 115 -31.71 -22.41 2.30
C VAL A 115 -33.15 -22.81 2.58
N LEU A 116 -33.35 -23.74 3.51
CA LEU A 116 -34.66 -24.21 3.96
C LEU A 116 -34.79 -24.04 5.47
N LEU A 117 -35.85 -23.37 5.89
CA LEU A 117 -36.19 -23.19 7.31
C LEU A 117 -37.32 -24.14 7.69
N LEU A 118 -37.08 -25.07 8.60
CA LEU A 118 -38.03 -26.10 9.02
C LEU A 118 -38.75 -25.74 10.33
N ARG A 119 -39.90 -26.39 10.53
CA ARG A 119 -40.61 -26.40 11.82
C ARG A 119 -39.79 -27.18 12.86
N ALA A 120 -39.67 -26.68 14.09
CA ALA A 120 -39.03 -27.42 15.18
C ALA A 120 -39.60 -28.84 15.36
N GLY A 121 -38.72 -29.85 15.33
CA GLY A 121 -39.04 -31.27 15.42
C GLY A 121 -39.30 -31.97 14.07
N ARG A 122 -38.89 -31.36 12.95
CA ARG A 122 -39.00 -31.94 11.60
C ARG A 122 -37.65 -32.33 10.98
N MET A 123 -36.54 -31.98 11.63
CA MET A 123 -35.20 -32.38 11.20
C MET A 123 -35.05 -33.90 11.29
N PRO A 124 -34.64 -34.58 10.20
CA PRO A 124 -34.22 -35.97 10.25
C PRO A 124 -33.01 -36.16 11.17
N LEU A 125 -33.17 -37.00 12.19
CA LEU A 125 -32.12 -37.35 13.15
C LEU A 125 -31.83 -38.85 13.10
N MET A 126 -30.57 -39.21 13.30
CA MET A 126 -30.12 -40.57 13.55
C MET A 126 -30.64 -41.08 14.91
N PRO A 127 -30.65 -42.41 15.16
CA PRO A 127 -31.08 -42.96 16.44
C PRO A 127 -30.30 -42.45 17.67
N ASP A 128 -29.09 -41.93 17.46
CA ASP A 128 -28.23 -41.32 18.50
C ASP A 128 -28.48 -39.81 18.69
N GLY A 129 -29.47 -39.24 18.00
CA GLY A 129 -29.87 -37.83 18.11
C GLY A 129 -29.04 -36.87 17.25
N ARG A 130 -28.02 -37.34 16.50
CA ARG A 130 -27.28 -36.49 15.55
C ARG A 130 -28.06 -36.29 14.26
N ILE A 131 -27.78 -35.21 13.53
CA ILE A 131 -28.43 -34.92 12.25
C ILE A 131 -28.10 -35.99 11.21
N ASP A 132 -29.14 -36.52 10.56
CA ASP A 132 -29.01 -37.41 9.41
C ASP A 132 -28.99 -36.60 8.11
N ARG A 133 -27.78 -36.17 7.72
CA ARG A 133 -27.55 -35.38 6.49
C ARG A 133 -27.96 -36.13 5.22
N GLY A 134 -27.85 -37.46 5.21
CA GLY A 134 -28.23 -38.29 4.08
C GLY A 134 -29.73 -38.23 3.84
N THR A 135 -30.52 -38.51 4.88
CA THR A 135 -31.99 -38.42 4.83
C THR A 135 -32.46 -36.99 4.55
N CYS A 136 -31.79 -35.96 5.07
CA CYS A 136 -32.08 -34.55 4.73
C CYS A 136 -31.91 -34.28 3.23
N ARG A 137 -30.81 -34.74 2.64
CA ARG A 137 -30.51 -34.56 1.22
C ARG A 137 -31.52 -35.28 0.33
N GLU A 138 -31.84 -36.53 0.65
CA GLU A 138 -32.83 -37.31 -0.10
C GLU A 138 -34.21 -36.64 -0.06
N SER A 139 -34.61 -36.16 1.13
CA SER A 139 -35.89 -35.47 1.31
C SER A 139 -35.92 -34.10 0.61
N PHE A 140 -34.80 -33.39 0.56
CA PHE A 140 -34.66 -32.14 -0.21
C PHE A 140 -34.79 -32.39 -1.72
N LEU A 141 -34.11 -33.42 -2.26
CA LEU A 141 -34.18 -33.78 -3.67
C LEU A 141 -35.57 -34.30 -4.06
N ALA A 142 -36.24 -35.02 -3.17
CA ALA A 142 -37.61 -35.51 -3.37
C ALA A 142 -38.68 -34.42 -3.16
N GLY A 143 -38.32 -33.25 -2.64
CA GLY A 143 -39.25 -32.15 -2.33
C GLY A 143 -40.21 -32.45 -1.17
N THR A 144 -39.85 -33.39 -0.28
CA THR A 144 -40.72 -33.85 0.82
C THR A 144 -40.46 -33.14 2.16
N LEU A 145 -39.45 -32.26 2.21
CA LEU A 145 -39.21 -31.42 3.39
C LEU A 145 -40.24 -30.29 3.49
N GLU A 146 -41.10 -30.36 4.51
CA GLU A 146 -42.08 -29.30 4.82
C GLU A 146 -41.39 -28.05 5.40
N ALA A 147 -40.88 -27.19 4.51
CA ALA A 147 -40.26 -25.91 4.89
C ALA A 147 -41.31 -24.83 5.23
N ILE A 148 -40.99 -24.02 6.24
CA ILE A 148 -41.68 -22.75 6.55
C ILE A 148 -41.30 -21.70 5.51
N ALA A 149 -40.04 -21.73 5.07
CA ALA A 149 -39.52 -20.86 4.02
C ALA A 149 -38.39 -21.56 3.27
N GLU A 150 -38.31 -21.27 1.97
CA GLU A 150 -37.30 -21.81 1.08
C GLU A 150 -36.82 -20.71 0.11
N SER A 151 -35.51 -20.64 -0.10
CA SER A 151 -34.90 -19.75 -1.08
C SER A 151 -33.85 -20.50 -1.90
N ARG A 152 -34.01 -20.51 -3.23
CA ARG A 152 -33.06 -21.08 -4.21
C ARG A 152 -32.57 -19.98 -5.15
N LEU A 153 -31.28 -19.98 -5.48
CA LEU A 153 -30.71 -19.04 -6.46
C LEU A 153 -31.05 -19.48 -7.90
N MET A 154 -31.44 -18.54 -8.77
CA MET A 154 -31.65 -18.79 -10.20
C MET A 154 -30.31 -18.88 -10.95
N ILE A 155 -30.20 -19.85 -11.85
CA ILE A 155 -29.01 -20.07 -12.66
C ILE A 155 -29.09 -19.18 -13.90
N HIS A 156 -28.10 -18.32 -14.12
CA HIS A 156 -27.98 -17.55 -15.37
C HIS A 156 -27.16 -18.35 -16.38
N GLU A 157 -27.77 -18.70 -17.51
CA GLU A 157 -27.09 -19.35 -18.64
C GLU A 157 -25.95 -18.46 -19.17
N THR A 158 -24.72 -18.96 -19.13
CA THR A 158 -23.58 -18.26 -19.76
C THR A 158 -23.41 -18.79 -21.19
N GLU A 159 -23.84 -18.02 -22.19
CA GLU A 159 -23.72 -18.39 -23.60
C GLU A 159 -22.25 -18.55 -24.04
N LYS A 160 -21.90 -19.78 -24.44
CA LYS A 160 -20.71 -20.11 -25.25
C LYS A 160 -20.89 -19.56 -26.67
N LYS A 161 -20.05 -18.61 -27.10
CA LYS A 161 -19.75 -18.40 -28.53
C LYS A 161 -18.27 -18.60 -28.82
N THR A 162 -17.98 -19.81 -29.27
CA THR A 162 -16.80 -20.22 -30.04
C THR A 162 -16.69 -19.42 -31.33
N ASN A 163 -15.60 -18.68 -31.55
CA ASN A 163 -15.22 -18.22 -32.88
C ASN A 163 -14.17 -19.16 -33.47
N SER A 164 -14.61 -19.91 -34.47
CA SER A 164 -13.78 -20.72 -35.35
C SER A 164 -13.01 -19.85 -36.33
N ALA A 165 -11.74 -20.19 -36.54
CA ALA A 165 -10.85 -19.58 -37.52
C ALA A 165 -11.19 -19.97 -38.97
N ARG A 166 -10.89 -19.10 -39.93
CA ARG A 166 -10.25 -19.43 -41.23
C ARG A 166 -9.69 -18.18 -41.95
N PRO A 167 -8.73 -18.33 -42.90
CA PRO A 167 -7.59 -17.40 -43.09
C PRO A 167 -7.44 -16.81 -44.52
N LEU A 168 -6.31 -16.10 -44.73
CA LEU A 168 -5.71 -15.54 -45.98
C LEU A 168 -6.19 -14.11 -46.31
N ASN A 169 -5.33 -13.13 -46.61
CA ASN A 169 -4.28 -13.18 -47.62
C ASN A 169 -3.19 -12.09 -47.45
N GLN A 170 -2.06 -12.32 -48.15
CA GLN A 170 -0.77 -11.62 -48.15
C GLN A 170 -0.77 -10.22 -48.79
N GLY A 171 0.22 -9.38 -48.44
CA GLY A 171 0.78 -8.39 -49.39
C GLY A 171 1.41 -7.10 -48.83
N ASN A 172 2.75 -7.09 -48.81
CA ASN A 172 3.68 -5.96 -49.00
C ASN A 172 4.02 -4.96 -47.87
N ALA A 173 5.34 -4.83 -47.63
CA ALA A 173 6.08 -3.65 -47.16
C ALA A 173 6.89 -3.07 -48.35
N PRO A 174 7.64 -1.92 -48.29
CA PRO A 174 8.00 -1.04 -47.15
C PRO A 174 7.99 0.52 -47.37
N THR A 175 7.94 1.29 -46.25
CA THR A 175 8.56 2.62 -45.86
C THR A 175 8.57 3.88 -46.78
N PRO A 176 8.89 5.11 -46.29
CA PRO A 176 8.57 5.84 -45.03
C PRO A 176 8.09 7.32 -45.30
N GLU A 177 7.95 8.13 -44.23
CA GLU A 177 7.75 9.60 -44.16
C GLU A 177 6.32 10.12 -43.93
N GLY A 178 6.20 10.97 -42.90
CA GLY A 178 5.00 11.77 -42.63
C GLY A 178 4.77 12.00 -41.12
N HIS A 179 5.36 13.06 -40.58
CA HIS A 179 4.95 13.62 -39.30
C HIS A 179 3.47 14.04 -39.37
N SER A 180 2.65 13.56 -38.43
CA SER A 180 1.30 14.08 -38.21
C SER A 180 1.08 14.30 -36.71
N GLU A 181 0.62 15.50 -36.40
CA GLU A 181 0.23 16.03 -35.09
C GLU A 181 -0.73 15.11 -34.31
N PRO A 182 -0.76 15.18 -32.96
CA PRO A 182 -1.52 14.25 -32.14
C PRO A 182 -3.02 14.41 -32.33
N SER A 183 -3.66 13.34 -32.80
CA SER A 183 -5.11 13.19 -32.87
C SER A 183 -5.71 13.07 -31.46
N GLN A 184 -6.41 14.12 -31.04
CA GLN A 184 -7.33 14.09 -29.89
C GLN A 184 -8.57 13.24 -30.24
N SER A 185 -8.55 11.92 -30.01
CA SER A 185 -9.81 11.15 -29.99
C SER A 185 -9.79 9.77 -29.31
N ASP A 186 -8.90 9.47 -28.35
CA ASP A 186 -8.89 8.18 -27.63
C ASP A 186 -9.16 8.26 -26.10
N GLY A 187 -9.25 9.47 -25.52
CA GLY A 187 -9.30 9.64 -24.05
C GLY A 187 -10.56 9.12 -23.33
N ILE A 188 -11.70 8.96 -24.02
CA ILE A 188 -12.98 8.59 -23.37
C ILE A 188 -13.08 7.08 -23.09
N SER A 189 -12.30 6.25 -23.80
CA SER A 189 -12.30 4.79 -23.65
C SER A 189 -11.34 4.33 -22.54
N SER A 190 -10.17 4.97 -22.43
CA SER A 190 -9.17 4.70 -21.38
C SER A 190 -9.69 5.09 -19.99
N ASP A 191 -10.32 6.25 -19.85
CA ASP A 191 -10.83 6.74 -18.55
C ASP A 191 -11.89 5.82 -17.93
N ARG A 192 -12.79 5.25 -18.73
CA ARG A 192 -13.78 4.28 -18.23
C ARG A 192 -13.15 2.98 -17.77
N SER A 193 -12.08 2.52 -18.44
CA SER A 193 -11.35 1.32 -18.02
C SER A 193 -10.53 1.56 -16.75
N VAL A 194 -9.96 2.75 -16.60
CA VAL A 194 -9.23 3.14 -15.39
C VAL A 194 -10.20 3.25 -14.22
N GLU A 195 -11.35 3.92 -14.37
CA GLU A 195 -12.33 4.01 -13.28
C GLU A 195 -12.89 2.63 -12.88
N ALA A 196 -13.11 1.74 -13.85
CA ALA A 196 -13.48 0.36 -13.57
C ALA A 196 -12.38 -0.40 -12.80
N LEU A 197 -11.11 -0.19 -13.15
CA LEU A 197 -9.97 -0.72 -12.41
C LEU A 197 -9.94 -0.14 -10.99
N LEU A 198 -10.06 1.17 -10.82
CA LEU A 198 -10.11 1.81 -9.50
C LEU A 198 -11.28 1.29 -8.66
N GLN A 199 -12.44 1.06 -9.27
CA GLN A 199 -13.59 0.45 -8.61
C GLN A 199 -13.30 -1.01 -8.20
N LYS A 200 -12.61 -1.78 -9.06
CA LYS A 200 -12.15 -3.13 -8.73
C LYS A 200 -11.14 -3.11 -7.57
N LEU A 201 -10.20 -2.17 -7.54
CA LEU A 201 -9.23 -2.04 -6.45
C LEU A 201 -9.90 -1.76 -5.10
N ARG A 202 -10.99 -1.00 -5.06
CA ARG A 202 -11.77 -0.79 -3.83
C ARG A 202 -12.27 -2.12 -3.21
N SER A 203 -12.41 -3.20 -3.98
CA SER A 203 -12.77 -4.53 -3.47
C SER A 203 -11.60 -5.27 -2.78
N LEU A 204 -10.34 -4.97 -3.13
CA LEU A 204 -9.14 -5.53 -2.47
C LEU A 204 -9.02 -5.09 -1.01
N ARG A 205 -9.68 -3.98 -0.63
CA ARG A 205 -9.71 -3.45 0.72
C ARG A 205 -10.12 -4.47 1.79
N LYS A 206 -11.08 -5.34 1.50
CA LYS A 206 -11.53 -6.37 2.45
C LYS A 206 -10.50 -7.50 2.65
N ARG A 207 -9.65 -7.77 1.64
CA ARG A 207 -8.64 -8.84 1.67
C ARG A 207 -7.33 -8.41 2.33
N SER A 208 -6.98 -7.12 2.26
CA SER A 208 -5.75 -6.55 2.88
C SER A 208 -5.68 -6.75 4.41
N GLN A 209 -6.82 -6.83 5.09
CA GLN A 209 -6.91 -6.90 6.56
C GLN A 209 -6.26 -8.15 7.18
N ASN A 210 -5.99 -9.19 6.38
CA ASN A 210 -5.32 -10.42 6.84
C ASN A 210 -3.80 -10.47 6.55
N ARG A 211 -3.22 -9.44 5.88
CA ARG A 211 -1.78 -9.31 5.54
C ARG A 211 -1.10 -10.56 4.96
N ASP A 212 -1.80 -11.37 4.16
CA ASP A 212 -1.10 -12.31 3.27
C ASP A 212 -0.63 -11.55 2.01
N ILE A 213 0.47 -10.81 2.16
CA ILE A 213 1.00 -9.95 1.09
C ILE A 213 1.37 -10.80 -0.14
N SER A 214 1.85 -12.02 0.06
CA SER A 214 2.18 -12.96 -1.01
C SER A 214 1.00 -13.23 -1.96
N SER A 215 -0.20 -13.52 -1.43
CA SER A 215 -1.38 -13.74 -2.28
C SER A 215 -1.88 -12.45 -2.92
N LEU A 216 -1.77 -11.32 -2.23
CA LEU A 216 -2.14 -10.01 -2.78
C LEU A 216 -1.21 -9.56 -3.93
N VAL A 217 0.08 -9.89 -3.87
CA VAL A 217 1.04 -9.60 -4.95
C VAL A 217 0.67 -10.37 -6.23
N ILE A 218 0.23 -11.62 -6.11
CA ILE A 218 -0.29 -12.39 -7.24
C ILE A 218 -1.53 -11.71 -7.84
N ASP A 219 -2.46 -11.27 -6.99
CA ASP A 219 -3.66 -10.55 -7.42
C ASP A 219 -3.31 -9.23 -8.13
N LEU A 220 -2.27 -8.51 -7.69
CA LEU A 220 -1.76 -7.31 -8.36
C LEU A 220 -1.23 -7.63 -9.75
N GLY A 221 -0.43 -8.70 -9.89
CA GLY A 221 0.10 -9.17 -11.17
C GLY A 221 -1.00 -9.57 -12.15
N GLN A 222 -2.01 -10.32 -11.69
CA GLN A 222 -3.19 -10.69 -12.49
C GLN A 222 -4.01 -9.49 -12.95
N GLN A 223 -3.96 -8.38 -12.21
CA GLN A 223 -4.62 -7.12 -12.56
C GLN A 223 -3.76 -6.20 -13.43
N GLY A 224 -2.52 -6.60 -13.75
CA GLY A 224 -1.57 -5.81 -14.54
C GLY A 224 -0.93 -4.65 -13.77
N LEU A 225 -1.14 -4.56 -12.46
CA LEU A 225 -0.64 -3.43 -11.64
C LEU A 225 0.87 -3.46 -11.40
N LEU A 226 1.53 -4.58 -11.69
CA LEU A 226 2.98 -4.70 -11.65
C LEU A 226 3.63 -4.29 -12.99
N GLY A 227 2.84 -4.12 -14.05
CA GLY A 227 3.30 -3.68 -15.37
C GLY A 227 2.60 -2.42 -15.84
N MET A 228 2.31 -1.45 -14.95
CA MET A 228 1.47 -0.29 -15.29
C MET A 228 2.04 0.50 -16.47
N GLN A 229 3.31 0.85 -16.44
CA GLN A 229 3.95 1.65 -17.49
C GLN A 229 4.65 0.80 -18.57
N ILE A 230 4.65 -0.54 -18.42
CA ILE A 230 5.28 -1.42 -19.39
C ILE A 230 4.48 -1.37 -20.71
N PRO A 231 5.14 -1.23 -21.88
CA PRO A 231 4.44 -1.25 -23.17
C PRO A 231 3.62 -2.51 -23.39
N LYS A 232 2.47 -2.40 -24.06
CA LYS A 232 1.55 -3.53 -24.32
C LYS A 232 2.20 -4.69 -25.06
N GLN A 233 3.18 -4.41 -25.93
CA GLN A 233 3.96 -5.46 -26.63
C GLN A 233 4.74 -6.40 -25.69
N TYR A 234 5.00 -5.96 -24.46
CA TYR A 234 5.62 -6.75 -23.40
C TYR A 234 4.60 -7.23 -22.35
N GLY A 235 3.30 -7.12 -22.62
CA GLY A 235 2.25 -7.57 -21.71
C GLY A 235 1.88 -6.59 -20.58
N GLY A 236 2.36 -5.35 -20.64
CA GLY A 236 1.97 -4.30 -19.69
C GLY A 236 0.72 -3.52 -20.08
N LEU A 237 0.38 -2.50 -19.28
CA LEU A 237 -0.81 -1.66 -19.49
C LEU A 237 -0.53 -0.39 -20.30
N GLU A 238 0.74 0.04 -20.40
CA GLU A 238 1.16 1.25 -21.11
C GLU A 238 0.44 2.51 -20.59
N PHE A 239 0.24 2.57 -19.27
CA PHE A 239 -0.28 3.76 -18.60
C PHE A 239 0.78 4.86 -18.54
N ASP A 240 0.28 6.09 -18.65
CA ASP A 240 1.06 7.29 -18.45
C ASP A 240 1.35 7.52 -16.94
N HIS A 241 2.22 8.48 -16.63
CA HIS A 241 2.61 8.81 -15.25
C HIS A 241 1.40 9.33 -14.47
N PHE A 242 0.59 10.20 -15.06
CA PHE A 242 -0.59 10.73 -14.40
C PHE A 242 -1.55 9.62 -13.92
N THR A 243 -1.88 8.66 -14.80
CA THR A 243 -2.72 7.50 -14.48
C THR A 243 -2.06 6.60 -13.45
N THR A 244 -0.76 6.34 -13.60
CA THR A 244 0.02 5.51 -12.66
C THR A 244 0.00 6.10 -11.24
N LEU A 245 0.20 7.41 -11.10
CA LEU A 245 0.14 8.10 -9.80
C LEU A 245 -1.25 8.03 -9.17
N ARG A 246 -2.32 8.16 -9.96
CA ARG A 246 -3.70 8.00 -9.47
C ARG A 246 -4.00 6.58 -8.99
N ILE A 247 -3.48 5.56 -9.67
CA ILE A 247 -3.63 4.17 -9.23
C ILE A 247 -2.89 3.95 -7.90
N LEU A 248 -1.64 4.40 -7.80
CA LEU A 248 -0.86 4.32 -6.56
C LEU A 248 -1.52 5.05 -5.39
N GLN A 249 -2.14 6.20 -5.65
CA GLN A 249 -2.94 6.93 -4.66
C GLN A 249 -4.13 6.10 -4.17
N GLN A 250 -4.84 5.41 -5.07
CA GLN A 250 -5.96 4.55 -4.66
C GLN A 250 -5.47 3.33 -3.88
N LEU A 251 -4.36 2.72 -4.29
CA LEU A 251 -3.72 1.65 -3.53
C LEU A 251 -3.29 2.13 -2.14
N GLY A 252 -2.67 3.30 -2.03
CA GLY A 252 -2.24 3.86 -0.73
C GLY A 252 -3.41 4.17 0.20
N ALA A 253 -4.59 4.45 -0.34
CA ALA A 253 -5.81 4.61 0.44
C ALA A 253 -6.40 3.26 0.91
N ILE A 254 -6.01 2.16 0.27
CA ILE A 254 -6.44 0.79 0.60
C ILE A 254 -5.46 0.19 1.63
N ASP A 255 -4.18 0.13 1.27
CA ASP A 255 -3.11 -0.46 2.06
C ASP A 255 -1.77 0.18 1.64
N ILE A 256 -1.13 0.87 2.60
CA ILE A 256 0.10 1.63 2.35
C ILE A 256 1.26 0.69 2.01
N SER A 257 1.37 -0.45 2.68
CA SER A 257 2.42 -1.44 2.45
C SER A 257 2.34 -2.07 1.06
N LEU A 258 1.14 -2.45 0.61
CA LEU A 258 0.89 -2.99 -0.72
C LEU A 258 1.15 -1.95 -1.81
N ALA A 259 0.74 -0.70 -1.57
CA ALA A 259 0.98 0.41 -2.47
C ALA A 259 2.48 0.73 -2.60
N LEU A 260 3.22 0.68 -1.49
CA LEU A 260 4.67 0.84 -1.47
C LEU A 260 5.37 -0.30 -2.21
N PHE A 261 4.93 -1.55 -2.05
CA PHE A 261 5.44 -2.66 -2.85
C PHE A 261 5.26 -2.39 -4.35
N THR A 262 4.04 -2.02 -4.73
CA THR A 262 3.68 -1.74 -6.12
C THR A 262 4.52 -0.58 -6.68
N SER A 263 4.76 0.47 -5.89
CA SER A 263 5.58 1.61 -6.30
C SER A 263 7.05 1.24 -6.45
N ILE A 264 7.62 0.47 -5.51
CA ILE A 264 9.01 -0.01 -5.59
C ILE A 264 9.19 -0.86 -6.85
N HIS A 265 8.29 -1.82 -7.09
CA HIS A 265 8.38 -2.68 -8.26
C HIS A 265 8.33 -1.88 -9.56
N ASN A 266 7.34 -0.99 -9.74
CA ASN A 266 7.18 -0.23 -10.98
C ASN A 266 8.29 0.84 -11.16
N ALA A 267 8.56 1.64 -10.12
CA ALA A 267 9.46 2.79 -10.24
C ALA A 267 10.95 2.43 -10.06
N LEU A 268 11.30 1.54 -9.14
CA LEU A 268 12.70 1.16 -8.89
C LEU A 268 13.11 -0.13 -9.61
N GLY A 269 12.17 -1.06 -9.81
CA GLY A 269 12.39 -2.33 -10.50
C GLY A 269 12.29 -2.21 -12.01
N VAL A 270 11.10 -1.87 -12.50
CA VAL A 270 10.75 -1.88 -13.94
C VAL A 270 11.34 -0.70 -14.69
N TYR A 271 11.18 0.52 -14.18
CA TYR A 271 11.59 1.75 -14.87
C TYR A 271 13.05 1.71 -15.39
N PRO A 272 14.08 1.37 -14.59
CA PRO A 272 15.45 1.34 -15.11
C PRO A 272 15.66 0.30 -16.23
N ILE A 273 15.01 -0.86 -16.13
CA ILE A 273 15.07 -1.91 -17.16
C ILE A 273 14.41 -1.39 -18.44
N MET A 274 13.24 -0.77 -18.32
CA MET A 274 12.46 -0.26 -19.45
C MET A 274 13.19 0.85 -20.21
N HIS A 275 13.86 1.75 -19.50
CA HIS A 275 14.47 2.94 -20.12
C HIS A 275 15.93 2.77 -20.50
N TYR A 276 16.72 2.05 -19.70
CA TYR A 276 18.18 2.06 -19.85
C TYR A 276 18.76 0.73 -20.36
N SER A 277 18.16 -0.42 -20.02
CA SER A 277 18.71 -1.73 -20.42
C SER A 277 18.70 -1.99 -21.94
N SER A 278 19.43 -3.03 -22.37
CA SER A 278 19.45 -3.46 -23.78
C SER A 278 18.08 -3.95 -24.28
N ILE A 279 17.85 -3.93 -25.60
CA ILE A 279 16.60 -4.46 -26.19
C ILE A 279 16.40 -5.93 -25.85
N ALA A 280 17.47 -6.73 -25.84
CA ALA A 280 17.43 -8.14 -25.47
C ALA A 280 16.96 -8.34 -24.02
N THR A 281 17.53 -7.57 -23.08
CA THR A 281 17.13 -7.58 -21.67
C THR A 281 15.67 -7.15 -21.49
N ARG A 282 15.20 -6.15 -22.24
CA ARG A 282 13.78 -5.73 -22.20
C ARG A 282 12.84 -6.83 -22.69
N GLN A 283 13.17 -7.47 -23.81
CA GLN A 283 12.38 -8.56 -24.38
C GLN A 283 12.30 -9.77 -23.44
N GLU A 284 13.37 -10.06 -22.71
CA GLU A 284 13.39 -11.16 -21.73
C GLU A 284 12.61 -10.81 -20.45
N LEU A 285 12.89 -9.66 -19.85
CA LEU A 285 12.47 -9.40 -18.46
C LEU A 285 11.12 -8.68 -18.34
N LEU A 286 10.79 -7.75 -19.24
CA LEU A 286 9.56 -6.96 -19.11
C LEU A 286 8.28 -7.82 -19.08
N PRO A 287 8.14 -8.90 -19.89
CA PRO A 287 6.96 -9.77 -19.79
C PRO A 287 6.79 -10.48 -18.45
N LEU A 288 7.91 -10.86 -17.82
CA LEU A 288 7.91 -11.53 -16.52
C LEU A 288 7.51 -10.55 -15.40
N LEU A 289 8.05 -9.33 -15.48
CA LEU A 289 7.76 -8.26 -14.52
C LEU A 289 6.31 -7.77 -14.65
N ALA A 290 5.82 -7.58 -15.88
CA ALA A 290 4.46 -7.09 -16.15
C ALA A 290 3.38 -8.00 -15.56
N THR A 291 3.61 -9.31 -15.61
CA THR A 291 2.67 -10.33 -15.12
C THR A 291 2.83 -10.65 -13.64
N GLY A 292 3.88 -10.14 -12.99
CA GLY A 292 4.21 -10.50 -11.60
C GLY A 292 4.78 -11.90 -11.41
N GLN A 293 5.18 -12.59 -12.50
CA GLN A 293 5.84 -13.90 -12.40
C GLN A 293 7.20 -13.80 -11.69
N GLU A 294 7.89 -12.68 -11.90
CA GLU A 294 9.06 -12.27 -11.16
C GLU A 294 8.86 -10.81 -10.75
N TRP A 295 9.57 -10.39 -9.70
CA TRP A 295 9.61 -8.99 -9.32
C TRP A 295 11.05 -8.50 -9.17
N ALA A 296 11.24 -7.22 -9.45
CA ALA A 296 12.53 -6.56 -9.46
C ALA A 296 12.70 -5.66 -8.24
N ALA A 297 13.91 -5.65 -7.69
CA ALA A 297 14.36 -4.76 -6.63
C ALA A 297 15.49 -3.86 -7.12
N PHE A 298 15.81 -2.86 -6.29
CA PHE A 298 16.83 -1.86 -6.57
C PHE A 298 17.82 -1.80 -5.40
N ALA A 299 19.11 -1.87 -5.74
CA ALA A 299 20.20 -2.08 -4.82
C ALA A 299 21.31 -1.05 -5.07
N LEU A 300 21.17 0.11 -4.41
CA LEU A 300 22.14 1.22 -4.48
C LEU A 300 22.92 1.34 -3.17
N MET A 301 22.19 1.40 -2.05
CA MET A 301 22.70 1.69 -0.71
C MET A 301 23.64 0.60 -0.18
N GLU A 302 24.55 0.97 0.71
CA GLU A 302 25.47 0.05 1.40
C GLU A 302 25.49 0.32 2.91
N GLU A 303 26.03 -0.61 3.70
CA GLU A 303 26.13 -0.40 5.14
C GLU A 303 27.16 0.68 5.46
N GLY A 304 26.80 1.62 6.33
CA GLY A 304 27.69 2.71 6.73
C GLY A 304 27.87 3.82 5.68
N THR A 305 27.08 3.84 4.60
CA THR A 305 27.07 4.96 3.63
C THR A 305 25.94 5.94 3.91
N ASP A 306 26.27 7.23 3.95
CA ASP A 306 25.30 8.32 4.07
C ASP A 306 24.43 8.42 2.81
N SER A 307 23.16 8.81 2.99
CA SER A 307 22.11 8.81 1.96
C SER A 307 22.31 9.76 0.78
N PHE A 308 23.36 10.58 0.77
CA PHE A 308 23.54 11.67 -0.21
C PHE A 308 24.68 11.53 -1.18
N ALA A 309 25.73 10.83 -0.77
CA ALA A 309 26.83 10.51 -1.64
C ALA A 309 27.24 9.10 -1.23
N PRO A 310 26.51 8.06 -1.69
CA PRO A 310 26.92 6.72 -1.38
C PRO A 310 28.33 6.58 -1.97
N SER A 311 29.33 6.59 -1.09
CA SER A 311 30.65 6.09 -1.41
C SER A 311 30.46 4.60 -1.65
N ILE A 312 30.08 4.25 -2.87
CA ILE A 312 29.79 2.89 -3.28
C ILE A 312 31.12 2.13 -3.22
N ALA A 313 31.27 1.30 -2.19
CA ALA A 313 32.45 0.47 -2.00
C ALA A 313 32.36 -0.83 -2.81
N SER A 314 31.15 -1.29 -3.14
CA SER A 314 30.95 -2.46 -4.01
C SER A 314 31.52 -2.21 -5.40
N LYS A 315 32.14 -3.21 -6.00
CA LYS A 315 32.93 -3.08 -7.23
C LYS A 315 32.43 -3.99 -8.35
N ALA A 316 32.53 -3.49 -9.58
CA ALA A 316 32.55 -4.32 -10.79
C ALA A 316 33.98 -4.41 -11.32
N ILE A 317 34.56 -5.61 -11.32
CA ILE A 317 35.93 -5.88 -11.77
C ILE A 317 35.88 -6.58 -13.14
N ALA A 318 36.58 -6.05 -14.14
CA ALA A 318 36.65 -6.66 -15.46
C ALA A 318 37.34 -8.04 -15.41
N ASN A 319 36.73 -9.06 -16.02
CA ASN A 319 37.28 -10.42 -16.03
C ASN A 319 38.23 -10.72 -17.21
N GLY A 320 38.55 -9.70 -18.03
CA GLY A 320 39.41 -9.83 -19.22
C GLY A 320 38.75 -10.46 -20.45
N ARG A 321 37.51 -10.95 -20.35
CA ARG A 321 36.73 -11.55 -21.46
C ARG A 321 35.61 -10.65 -21.99
N GLY A 322 35.48 -9.44 -21.45
CA GLY A 322 34.40 -8.51 -21.77
C GLY A 322 33.23 -8.56 -20.78
N ASP A 323 33.32 -9.39 -19.73
CA ASP A 323 32.34 -9.45 -18.65
C ASP A 323 32.94 -8.91 -17.34
N TRP A 324 32.12 -8.86 -16.31
CA TRP A 324 32.46 -8.29 -15.01
C TRP A 324 32.15 -9.27 -13.88
N GLN A 325 32.87 -9.13 -12.78
CA GLN A 325 32.57 -9.79 -11.51
C GLN A 325 32.16 -8.73 -10.49
N LEU A 326 31.02 -8.93 -9.87
CA LEU A 326 30.49 -8.02 -8.85
C LEU A 326 30.89 -8.47 -7.44
N TRP A 327 31.35 -7.52 -6.63
CA TRP A 327 31.79 -7.76 -5.26
C TRP A 327 31.26 -6.70 -4.31
N GLY A 328 30.76 -7.10 -3.14
CA GLY A 328 30.33 -6.18 -2.09
C GLY A 328 29.05 -6.60 -1.39
N LYS A 329 28.46 -5.65 -0.66
CA LYS A 329 27.19 -5.83 0.05
C LYS A 329 26.28 -4.67 -0.26
N LYS A 330 25.06 -4.98 -0.70
CA LYS A 330 24.04 -3.99 -1.02
C LYS A 330 22.87 -4.08 -0.07
N ILE A 331 22.25 -2.94 0.17
CA ILE A 331 20.99 -2.84 0.86
C ILE A 331 19.89 -2.63 -0.17
N TRP A 332 18.81 -3.37 -0.03
CA TRP A 332 17.58 -3.20 -0.79
C TRP A 332 16.39 -3.24 0.16
N SER A 333 15.26 -2.69 -0.29
CA SER A 333 14.06 -2.56 0.53
C SER A 333 12.87 -3.32 -0.06
N SER A 334 12.10 -4.00 0.79
CA SER A 334 10.79 -4.55 0.45
C SER A 334 9.87 -4.63 1.67
N PRO A 335 8.59 -4.28 1.52
CA PRO A 335 7.56 -4.49 2.55
C PRO A 335 7.21 -5.96 2.79
N ASP A 336 7.63 -6.87 1.90
CA ASP A 336 7.39 -8.29 2.04
C ASP A 336 8.69 -9.10 1.93
N SER A 337 8.90 -9.99 2.90
CA SER A 337 10.02 -10.93 2.96
C SER A 337 9.65 -12.35 2.52
N SER A 338 8.36 -12.63 2.30
CA SER A 338 7.86 -13.98 2.02
C SER A 338 8.11 -14.45 0.59
N CYS A 339 8.28 -13.52 -0.35
CA CYS A 339 8.60 -13.81 -1.74
C CYS A 339 9.77 -12.93 -2.17
N PRO A 340 11.06 -13.30 -2.01
CA PRO A 340 12.19 -12.45 -2.38
C PRO A 340 12.29 -12.20 -3.90
N PRO A 341 12.84 -11.05 -4.34
CA PRO A 341 13.00 -10.77 -5.75
C PRO A 341 14.11 -11.62 -6.33
N LYS A 342 13.96 -11.97 -7.61
CA LYS A 342 15.03 -12.64 -8.38
C LYS A 342 15.77 -11.69 -9.30
N ILE A 343 15.22 -10.50 -9.54
CA ILE A 343 15.79 -9.50 -10.43
C ILE A 343 16.25 -8.30 -9.61
N PHE A 344 17.48 -7.86 -9.82
CA PHE A 344 18.05 -6.71 -9.11
C PHE A 344 18.67 -5.72 -10.08
N ASN A 345 18.31 -4.45 -9.93
CA ASN A 345 19.04 -3.32 -10.49
C ASN A 345 20.13 -2.91 -9.50
N ILE A 346 21.38 -3.22 -9.81
CA ILE A 346 22.52 -3.08 -8.90
C ILE A 346 23.47 -2.01 -9.41
N PHE A 347 23.86 -1.08 -8.54
CA PHE A 347 24.79 0.00 -8.87
C PHE A 347 26.11 -0.17 -8.12
N VAL A 348 27.23 -0.26 -8.84
CA VAL A 348 28.56 -0.54 -8.27
C VAL A 348 29.63 0.37 -8.87
N GLN A 349 30.73 0.55 -8.14
CA GLN A 349 31.91 1.25 -8.63
C GLN A 349 32.63 0.37 -9.65
N GLN A 350 32.63 0.79 -10.92
CA GLN A 350 33.41 0.08 -11.93
C GLN A 350 34.89 0.36 -11.73
N VAL A 351 35.73 -0.68 -11.81
CA VAL A 351 37.19 -0.56 -11.74
C VAL A 351 37.87 -1.21 -12.95
N ASP A 352 38.96 -0.61 -13.42
CA ASP A 352 39.79 -1.21 -14.47
C ASP A 352 40.68 -2.35 -13.94
N ALA A 353 41.45 -2.98 -14.83
CA ALA A 353 42.36 -4.07 -14.47
C ALA A 353 43.51 -3.64 -13.53
N GLN A 354 43.76 -2.33 -13.43
CA GLN A 354 44.74 -1.72 -12.55
C GLN A 354 44.11 -1.28 -11.21
N GLY A 355 42.79 -1.44 -11.04
CA GLY A 355 42.04 -1.10 -9.84
C GLY A 355 41.59 0.36 -9.76
N ASN A 356 41.75 1.17 -10.83
CA ASN A 356 41.32 2.56 -10.82
C ASN A 356 39.81 2.67 -11.04
N ALA A 357 39.18 3.59 -10.32
CA ALA A 357 37.76 3.89 -10.44
C ALA A 357 37.42 4.51 -11.82
N GLN A 358 36.41 3.95 -12.49
CA GLN A 358 35.91 4.37 -13.80
C GLN A 358 34.50 5.02 -13.71
N GLY A 359 34.05 5.32 -12.48
CA GLY A 359 32.68 5.80 -12.18
C GLY A 359 31.69 4.67 -11.85
N ILE A 360 30.47 5.08 -11.49
CA ILE A 360 29.40 4.14 -11.11
C ILE A 360 28.75 3.54 -12.35
N ALA A 361 28.49 2.24 -12.30
CA ALA A 361 27.80 1.49 -13.35
C ALA A 361 26.59 0.75 -12.77
N GLY A 362 25.50 0.71 -13.53
CA GLY A 362 24.29 -0.06 -13.21
C GLY A 362 24.23 -1.37 -13.99
N PHE A 363 23.80 -2.44 -13.34
CA PHE A 363 23.63 -3.77 -13.92
C PHE A 363 22.26 -4.36 -13.54
N VAL A 364 21.71 -5.20 -14.40
CA VAL A 364 20.51 -6.01 -14.13
C VAL A 364 20.93 -7.45 -13.95
N LEU A 365 20.75 -7.99 -12.75
CA LEU A 365 21.04 -9.38 -12.45
C LEU A 365 19.73 -10.13 -12.25
N ARG A 366 19.67 -11.33 -12.82
CA ARG A 366 18.61 -12.30 -12.59
C ARG A 366 19.26 -13.60 -12.12
N ASP A 367 19.41 -13.77 -10.81
CA ASP A 367 20.03 -14.97 -10.23
C ASP A 367 19.59 -15.18 -8.78
N HIS A 368 19.87 -16.37 -8.25
CA HIS A 368 19.70 -16.73 -6.84
C HIS A 368 20.81 -16.15 -5.97
N LEU A 369 20.91 -14.82 -5.97
CA LEU A 369 21.85 -14.08 -5.13
C LEU A 369 21.53 -14.34 -3.65
N ARG A 370 22.58 -14.48 -2.84
CA ARG A 370 22.44 -14.65 -1.39
C ARG A 370 21.84 -13.37 -0.79
N GLN A 371 20.77 -13.54 -0.02
CA GLN A 371 20.02 -12.46 0.60
C GLN A 371 19.83 -12.77 2.08
N GLU A 372 19.94 -11.74 2.92
CA GLU A 372 19.68 -11.84 4.36
C GLU A 372 18.76 -10.70 4.80
N ARG A 373 17.84 -11.01 5.70
CA ARG A 373 16.95 -10.01 6.27
C ARG A 373 17.69 -9.26 7.38
N ALA A 374 17.71 -7.93 7.29
CA ALA A 374 18.36 -7.05 8.27
C ALA A 374 17.38 -6.11 8.98
N GLY A 375 16.08 -6.20 8.70
CA GLY A 375 15.05 -5.41 9.36
C GLY A 375 13.65 -5.65 8.80
N THR A 376 12.72 -4.76 9.14
CA THR A 376 11.33 -4.84 8.68
C THR A 376 11.22 -4.70 7.16
N LEU A 377 11.81 -3.63 6.61
CA LEU A 377 11.91 -3.41 5.15
C LEU A 377 13.30 -3.71 4.60
N ARG A 378 14.33 -3.65 5.44
CA ARG A 378 15.73 -3.65 5.03
C ARG A 378 16.24 -5.07 4.85
N ASN A 379 16.81 -5.33 3.68
CA ASN A 379 17.46 -6.59 3.35
C ASN A 379 18.87 -6.33 2.81
N VAL A 380 19.74 -7.30 3.01
CA VAL A 380 21.12 -7.30 2.52
C VAL A 380 21.24 -8.27 1.36
N LEU A 381 21.91 -7.84 0.31
CA LEU A 381 22.25 -8.61 -0.88
C LEU A 381 23.77 -8.75 -0.93
N PHE A 382 24.26 -9.98 -1.01
CA PHE A 382 25.69 -10.27 -1.07
C PHE A 382 26.11 -10.47 -2.52
N LEU A 383 27.23 -9.83 -2.88
CA LEU A 383 27.88 -9.97 -4.18
C LEU A 383 29.25 -10.61 -3.97
N GLU A 384 29.42 -11.85 -4.46
CA GLU A 384 30.54 -12.74 -4.13
C GLU A 384 31.28 -13.21 -5.39
N GLY A 385 31.54 -12.28 -6.30
CA GLY A 385 32.16 -12.56 -7.60
C GLY A 385 31.16 -12.94 -8.69
N ASP A 386 29.91 -12.50 -8.52
CA ASP A 386 28.81 -12.78 -9.45
C ASP A 386 29.13 -12.25 -10.84
N LEU A 387 29.04 -13.13 -11.83
CA LEU A 387 29.38 -12.84 -13.21
C LEU A 387 28.24 -12.08 -13.90
N VAL A 388 28.57 -10.94 -14.50
CA VAL A 388 27.62 -10.16 -15.31
C VAL A 388 28.21 -9.82 -16.66
N SER A 389 27.46 -10.13 -17.71
CA SER A 389 27.86 -9.82 -19.07
C SER A 389 27.73 -8.33 -19.37
N SER A 390 28.39 -7.88 -20.44
CA SER A 390 28.20 -6.50 -20.91
C SER A 390 26.77 -6.19 -21.38
N GLU A 391 25.98 -7.20 -21.77
CA GLU A 391 24.57 -7.02 -22.19
C GLU A 391 23.63 -6.74 -21.02
N GLN A 392 23.99 -7.18 -19.82
CA GLN A 392 23.25 -6.96 -18.58
C GLN A 392 23.46 -5.55 -17.99
N ARG A 393 24.25 -4.70 -18.66
CA ARG A 393 24.50 -3.34 -18.19
C ARG A 393 23.31 -2.44 -18.50
N LEU A 394 22.95 -1.58 -17.55
CA LEU A 394 21.88 -0.59 -17.72
C LEU A 394 22.30 0.55 -18.65
N SER A 395 23.58 0.84 -18.87
CA SER A 395 24.00 1.96 -19.73
C SER A 395 25.50 1.96 -20.02
N LYS A 396 26.00 3.02 -20.66
CA LYS A 396 27.43 3.24 -20.86
C LYS A 396 28.15 3.46 -19.51
N VAL A 397 29.47 3.29 -19.52
CA VAL A 397 30.33 3.53 -18.35
C VAL A 397 30.20 5.00 -17.91
N GLY A 398 30.12 5.23 -16.61
CA GLY A 398 30.20 6.57 -16.01
C GLY A 398 28.87 7.30 -15.81
N VAL A 399 27.78 6.85 -16.43
CA VAL A 399 26.44 7.47 -16.28
C VAL A 399 25.52 6.73 -15.28
N GLY A 400 26.07 5.78 -14.52
CA GLY A 400 25.28 4.96 -13.60
C GLY A 400 24.67 5.75 -12.45
N MET A 401 25.37 6.77 -11.93
CA MET A 401 24.84 7.63 -10.86
C MET A 401 23.66 8.47 -11.34
N ASP A 402 23.74 9.08 -12.53
CA ASP A 402 22.66 9.88 -13.11
C ASP A 402 21.38 9.04 -13.29
N ILE A 403 21.54 7.79 -13.73
CA ILE A 403 20.43 6.83 -13.84
C ILE A 403 19.85 6.52 -12.47
N ALA A 404 20.69 6.22 -11.48
CA ALA A 404 20.22 5.93 -10.12
C ALA A 404 19.44 7.12 -9.55
N GLN A 405 19.93 8.34 -9.73
CA GLN A 405 19.26 9.55 -9.28
C GLN A 405 17.93 9.78 -10.00
N ASN A 406 17.88 9.60 -11.32
CA ASN A 406 16.64 9.74 -12.09
C ASN A 406 15.58 8.70 -11.65
N VAL A 407 15.98 7.45 -11.45
CA VAL A 407 15.10 6.37 -10.95
C VAL A 407 14.57 6.71 -9.55
N MET A 408 15.43 7.20 -8.66
CA MET A 408 15.01 7.64 -7.31
C MET A 408 14.06 8.83 -7.36
N GLN A 409 14.26 9.80 -8.27
CA GLN A 409 13.32 10.91 -8.46
C GLN A 409 11.92 10.41 -8.83
N HIS A 410 11.81 9.48 -9.78
CA HIS A 410 10.51 8.88 -10.14
C HIS A 410 9.88 8.14 -8.95
N HIS A 411 10.67 7.36 -8.20
CA HIS A 411 10.14 6.67 -7.02
C HIS A 411 9.71 7.62 -5.91
N ARG A 412 10.40 8.74 -5.69
CA ARG A 412 9.98 9.80 -4.74
C ARG A 412 8.59 10.34 -5.07
N LEU A 413 8.29 10.54 -6.36
CA LEU A 413 6.96 10.96 -6.81
C LEU A 413 5.92 9.85 -6.58
N SER A 414 6.23 8.60 -6.94
CA SER A 414 5.34 7.45 -6.70
C SER A 414 5.05 7.23 -5.21
N LEU A 415 6.05 7.38 -4.34
CA LEU A 415 5.91 7.28 -2.88
C LEU A 415 5.04 8.40 -2.32
N ALA A 416 5.17 9.63 -2.83
CA ALA A 416 4.27 10.71 -2.48
C ALA A 416 2.81 10.40 -2.85
N ALA A 417 2.58 9.66 -3.95
CA ALA A 417 1.23 9.24 -4.36
C ALA A 417 0.63 8.26 -3.35
N VAL A 418 1.43 7.29 -2.90
CA VAL A 418 1.05 6.36 -1.82
C VAL A 418 0.68 7.14 -0.55
N CYS A 419 1.50 8.13 -0.18
CA CYS A 419 1.24 8.97 0.99
C CYS A 419 -0.07 9.75 0.87
N LEU A 420 -0.32 10.35 -0.30
CA LEU A 420 -1.55 11.08 -0.59
C LEU A 420 -2.79 10.19 -0.47
N GLY A 421 -2.69 8.93 -0.90
CA GLY A 421 -3.70 7.90 -0.67
C GLY A 421 -3.98 7.67 0.81
N GLY A 422 -2.92 7.44 1.58
CA GLY A 422 -2.99 7.25 3.04
C GLY A 422 -3.59 8.46 3.76
N MET A 423 -3.27 9.68 3.33
CA MET A 423 -3.84 10.92 3.89
C MET A 423 -5.35 10.97 3.67
N LYS A 424 -5.81 10.69 2.44
CA LYS A 424 -7.25 10.60 2.12
C LYS A 424 -7.94 9.52 2.93
N ARG A 425 -7.27 8.40 3.21
CA ARG A 425 -7.78 7.33 4.06
C ARG A 425 -7.94 7.77 5.51
N CYS A 426 -6.95 8.46 6.07
CA CYS A 426 -7.04 9.04 7.41
C CYS A 426 -8.24 10.00 7.53
N ALA A 427 -8.38 10.94 6.59
CA ALA A 427 -9.49 11.88 6.56
C ALA A 427 -10.85 11.16 6.47
N GLN A 428 -10.96 10.15 5.59
CA GLN A 428 -12.18 9.34 5.45
C GLN A 428 -12.55 8.63 6.75
N MET A 429 -11.58 8.01 7.45
CA MET A 429 -11.83 7.27 8.67
C MET A 429 -12.22 8.18 9.84
N ILE A 430 -11.56 9.33 9.98
CA ILE A 430 -11.92 10.34 10.99
C ILE A 430 -13.34 10.85 10.74
N LEU A 431 -13.69 11.17 9.50
CA LEU A 431 -15.05 11.61 9.15
C LEU A 431 -16.09 10.52 9.45
N GLN A 432 -15.83 9.26 9.10
CA GLN A 432 -16.73 8.15 9.38
C GLN A 432 -16.92 7.95 10.89
N ALA A 433 -15.84 7.96 11.67
CA ALA A 433 -15.92 7.82 13.12
C ALA A 433 -16.75 8.96 13.73
N THR A 434 -16.45 10.20 13.37
CA THR A 434 -17.14 11.39 13.90
C THR A 434 -18.61 11.49 13.51
N GLN A 435 -19.03 10.89 12.38
CA GLN A 435 -20.45 10.81 11.98
C GLN A 435 -21.23 9.68 12.67
N HIS A 436 -20.57 8.59 13.06
CA HIS A 436 -21.24 7.38 13.61
C HIS A 436 -21.21 7.29 15.16
N HIS A 437 -20.48 8.14 15.87
CA HIS A 437 -20.51 8.17 17.34
C HIS A 437 -21.83 8.75 17.88
N THR A 438 -22.72 7.85 18.33
CA THR A 438 -23.85 8.14 19.27
C THR A 438 -23.59 7.62 20.68
N VAL A 439 -22.45 6.97 20.95
CA VAL A 439 -22.15 6.35 22.25
C VAL A 439 -20.90 6.97 22.86
N SER A 440 -21.13 7.68 23.97
CA SER A 440 -20.27 8.57 24.76
C SER A 440 -20.25 10.02 24.28
N ALA A 441 -21.02 10.85 24.98
CA ALA A 441 -20.97 12.29 24.93
C ALA A 441 -19.52 12.79 25.09
N ASP A 442 -19.11 13.72 24.23
CA ASP A 442 -18.53 15.01 24.65
C ASP A 442 -17.89 15.81 23.49
N GLN A 443 -17.81 15.26 22.27
CA GLN A 443 -17.30 16.04 21.13
C GLN A 443 -18.05 15.79 19.81
N PRO A 444 -19.03 16.65 19.46
CA PRO A 444 -19.74 16.54 18.19
C PRO A 444 -18.82 16.85 16.98
N PHE A 445 -19.18 16.43 15.76
CA PHE A 445 -18.39 16.67 14.55
C PHE A 445 -18.08 18.16 14.31
N ASP A 446 -19.01 19.04 14.68
CA ASP A 446 -18.87 20.50 14.59
C ASP A 446 -17.98 21.11 15.69
N HIS A 447 -17.38 20.29 16.55
CA HIS A 447 -16.42 20.77 17.53
C HIS A 447 -15.21 21.43 16.81
N PRO A 448 -14.83 22.67 17.18
CA PRO A 448 -13.83 23.44 16.44
C PRO A 448 -12.48 22.74 16.26
N VAL A 449 -12.02 21.99 17.27
CA VAL A 449 -10.75 21.24 17.19
C VAL A 449 -10.82 20.11 16.16
N THR A 450 -11.96 19.43 16.07
CA THR A 450 -12.20 18.37 15.07
C THR A 450 -12.21 18.96 13.67
N LEU A 451 -12.95 20.04 13.47
CA LEU A 451 -13.02 20.75 12.20
C LEU A 451 -11.65 21.32 11.79
N MET A 452 -10.87 21.85 12.73
CA MET A 452 -9.53 22.37 12.47
C MET A 452 -8.58 21.27 11.98
N GLY A 453 -8.50 20.13 12.67
CA GLY A 453 -7.64 19.02 12.26
C GLY A 453 -8.02 18.43 10.90
N LEU A 454 -9.32 18.24 10.64
CA LEU A 454 -9.80 17.78 9.33
C LEU A 454 -9.56 18.81 8.22
N SER A 455 -9.72 20.10 8.54
CA SER A 455 -9.45 21.19 7.58
C SER A 455 -7.97 21.21 7.19
N GLU A 456 -7.06 21.20 8.16
CA GLU A 456 -5.62 21.17 7.89
C GLU A 456 -5.22 19.95 7.05
N MET A 457 -5.75 18.76 7.38
CA MET A 457 -5.50 17.54 6.60
C MET A 457 -6.03 17.68 5.16
N THR A 458 -7.22 18.24 4.99
CA THR A 458 -7.83 18.45 3.67
C THR A 458 -7.02 19.44 2.84
N LEU A 459 -6.58 20.56 3.42
CA LEU A 459 -5.75 21.55 2.73
C LEU A 459 -4.39 20.96 2.34
N ALA A 460 -3.77 20.16 3.21
CA ALA A 460 -2.54 19.44 2.91
C ALA A 460 -2.71 18.43 1.76
N ILE A 461 -3.81 17.67 1.74
CA ILE A 461 -4.16 16.76 0.64
C ILE A 461 -4.24 17.54 -0.68
N VAL A 462 -4.97 18.66 -0.70
CA VAL A 462 -5.14 19.47 -1.91
C VAL A 462 -3.82 20.07 -2.39
N ALA A 463 -2.96 20.52 -1.47
CA ALA A 463 -1.67 21.08 -1.82
C ALA A 463 -0.74 20.07 -2.50
N VAL A 464 -0.59 18.88 -1.90
CA VAL A 464 0.23 17.80 -2.46
C VAL A 464 -0.39 17.28 -3.77
N GLU A 465 -1.70 17.09 -3.82
CA GLU A 465 -2.41 16.63 -5.02
C GLU A 465 -2.26 17.60 -6.20
N SER A 466 -2.28 18.92 -5.94
CA SER A 466 -2.09 19.94 -6.97
C SER A 466 -0.71 19.86 -7.62
N LEU A 467 0.34 19.76 -6.79
CA LEU A 467 1.71 19.59 -7.28
C LEU A 467 1.86 18.27 -8.05
N MET A 468 1.46 17.15 -7.45
CA MET A 468 1.61 15.83 -8.04
C MET A 468 0.87 15.64 -9.36
N THR A 469 -0.37 16.13 -9.43
CA THR A 469 -1.18 16.12 -10.66
C THR A 469 -0.44 16.84 -11.78
N HIS A 470 0.11 18.01 -11.47
CA HIS A 470 0.82 18.79 -12.46
C HIS A 470 2.14 18.13 -12.91
N LEU A 471 2.93 17.58 -11.98
CA LEU A 471 4.15 16.86 -12.31
C LEU A 471 3.88 15.62 -13.17
N GLY A 472 2.83 14.86 -12.87
CA GLY A 472 2.42 13.71 -13.69
C GLY A 472 2.13 14.11 -15.14
N LEU A 473 1.35 15.17 -15.34
CA LEU A 473 1.02 15.68 -16.68
C LEU A 473 2.25 16.20 -17.44
N LEU A 474 3.19 16.84 -16.75
CA LEU A 474 4.43 17.31 -17.36
C LEU A 474 5.34 16.14 -17.80
N LEU A 475 5.45 15.09 -16.98
CA LEU A 475 6.19 13.87 -17.33
C LEU A 475 5.61 13.19 -18.56
N ASP A 476 4.29 13.17 -18.68
CA ASP A 476 3.59 12.60 -19.84
C ASP A 476 3.80 13.41 -21.12
N GLN A 477 4.12 14.68 -20.99
CA GLN A 477 4.53 15.56 -22.09
C GLN A 477 6.04 15.47 -22.39
N GLY A 478 6.79 14.66 -21.65
CA GLY A 478 8.25 14.55 -21.78
C GLY A 478 9.02 15.76 -21.23
N TYR A 479 8.40 16.56 -20.38
CA TYR A 479 9.03 17.73 -19.78
C TYR A 479 10.02 17.31 -18.67
N PRO A 480 11.26 17.85 -18.66
CA PRO A 480 12.23 17.55 -17.62
C PRO A 480 11.88 18.26 -16.30
N ILE A 481 11.55 17.50 -15.27
CA ILE A 481 11.20 18.04 -13.95
C ILE A 481 12.47 18.33 -13.14
N PRO A 482 12.60 19.52 -12.52
CA PRO A 482 13.72 19.80 -11.62
C PRO A 482 13.68 18.90 -10.38
N MET A 483 14.85 18.53 -9.84
CA MET A 483 14.97 17.62 -8.70
C MET A 483 14.17 18.13 -7.49
N GLU A 484 14.15 19.44 -7.29
CA GLU A 484 13.54 20.15 -6.19
C GLU A 484 12.03 19.90 -6.11
N ALA A 485 11.34 19.73 -7.23
CA ALA A 485 9.93 19.40 -7.25
C ALA A 485 9.67 17.98 -6.71
N TYR A 486 10.54 17.01 -7.04
CA TYR A 486 10.49 15.66 -6.45
C TYR A 486 10.80 15.68 -4.96
N LEU A 487 11.79 16.48 -4.54
CA LEU A 487 12.13 16.66 -3.13
C LEU A 487 10.98 17.28 -2.34
N ALA A 488 10.28 18.28 -2.90
CA ALA A 488 9.10 18.88 -2.27
C ALA A 488 7.98 17.85 -2.08
N CYS A 489 7.69 17.01 -3.08
CA CYS A 489 6.72 15.91 -2.94
C CYS A 489 7.13 14.93 -1.83
N LYS A 490 8.39 14.45 -1.88
CA LYS A 490 8.92 13.48 -0.91
C LYS A 490 8.92 14.08 0.50
N THR A 491 9.31 15.33 0.70
CA THR A 491 9.42 15.90 2.06
C THR A 491 8.07 16.27 2.64
N SER A 492 7.10 16.71 1.82
CA SER A 492 5.78 17.13 2.30
C SER A 492 4.82 15.96 2.54
N ALA A 493 4.65 15.04 1.59
CA ALA A 493 3.57 14.05 1.64
C ALA A 493 3.69 13.05 2.82
N PRO A 494 4.87 12.45 3.11
CA PRO A 494 5.06 11.60 4.29
C PRO A 494 4.91 12.35 5.61
N GLU A 495 5.32 13.62 5.70
CA GLU A 495 5.14 14.42 6.91
C GLU A 495 3.65 14.72 7.17
N PHE A 496 2.88 15.03 6.12
CA PHE A 496 1.44 15.20 6.25
C PHE A 496 0.70 13.89 6.52
N LEU A 497 1.11 12.78 5.90
CA LEU A 497 0.58 11.46 6.23
C LEU A 497 0.85 11.10 7.68
N TRP A 498 2.07 11.32 8.18
CA TRP A 498 2.43 11.04 9.57
C TRP A 498 1.54 11.82 10.54
N LYS A 499 1.36 13.13 10.32
CA LYS A 499 0.43 13.94 11.13
C LYS A 499 -1.01 13.45 11.03
N GLY A 500 -1.45 13.03 9.84
CA GLY A 500 -2.78 12.50 9.62
C GLY A 500 -3.02 11.16 10.32
N ALA A 501 -2.03 10.27 10.30
CA ALA A 501 -2.06 8.99 11.00
C ALA A 501 -2.00 9.15 12.52
N ASP A 502 -1.20 10.08 13.03
CA ASP A 502 -1.15 10.45 14.44
C ASP A 502 -2.52 10.99 14.92
N SER A 503 -3.11 11.91 14.14
CA SER A 503 -4.46 12.40 14.39
C SER A 503 -5.49 11.27 14.35
N LEU A 504 -5.37 10.33 13.40
CA LEU A 504 -6.27 9.18 13.29
C LEU A 504 -6.27 8.34 14.57
N VAL A 505 -5.10 8.08 15.17
CA VAL A 505 -4.97 7.39 16.47
C VAL A 505 -5.67 8.19 17.57
N GLN A 506 -5.48 9.51 17.58
CA GLN A 506 -6.12 10.38 18.57
C GLN A 506 -7.66 10.34 18.50
N PHE A 507 -8.25 10.20 17.30
CA PHE A 507 -9.69 10.14 17.11
C PHE A 507 -10.29 8.74 17.30
N LEU A 508 -9.57 7.68 16.89
CA LEU A 508 -10.12 6.31 16.81
C LEU A 508 -9.53 5.34 17.85
N GLY A 509 -8.55 5.77 18.63
CA GLY A 509 -7.90 4.97 19.66
C GLY A 509 -7.04 3.82 19.12
N GLU A 510 -6.84 2.81 19.95
CA GLU A 510 -5.90 1.69 19.75
C GLU A 510 -6.39 0.62 18.76
N ARG A 511 -7.30 0.97 17.84
CA ARG A 511 -7.76 0.02 16.82
C ARG A 511 -6.58 -0.46 15.99
N ARG A 512 -6.51 -1.77 15.78
CA ARG A 512 -5.42 -2.41 15.04
C ARG A 512 -5.18 -1.79 13.65
N ASP A 513 -6.25 -1.58 12.87
CA ASP A 513 -6.16 -0.98 11.53
C ASP A 513 -5.63 0.46 11.53
N VAL A 514 -5.85 1.20 12.63
CA VAL A 514 -5.34 2.56 12.82
C VAL A 514 -3.86 2.56 13.21
N LEU A 515 -3.47 1.69 14.14
CA LEU A 515 -2.06 1.53 14.54
C LEU A 515 -1.19 1.02 13.39
N GLU A 516 -1.74 0.19 12.50
CA GLU A 516 -1.05 -0.26 11.29
C GLU A 516 -0.76 0.91 10.33
N ILE A 517 -1.73 1.81 10.10
CA ILE A 517 -1.51 3.03 9.30
C ILE A 517 -0.42 3.90 9.91
N LEU A 518 -0.39 4.05 11.24
CA LEU A 518 0.65 4.82 11.93
C LEU A 518 2.04 4.21 11.72
N GLN A 519 2.16 2.89 11.87
CA GLN A 519 3.42 2.16 11.65
C GLN A 519 3.91 2.30 10.21
N ASP A 520 3.02 2.10 9.24
CA ASP A 520 3.32 2.21 7.82
C ASP A 520 3.67 3.66 7.43
N ALA A 521 3.02 4.67 8.03
CA ALA A 521 3.34 6.08 7.80
C ALA A 521 4.74 6.47 8.30
N ARG A 522 5.21 5.88 9.41
CA ARG A 522 6.48 6.27 10.05
C ARG A 522 7.68 6.04 9.13
N ILE A 523 7.68 4.92 8.42
CA ILE A 523 8.84 4.49 7.63
C ILE A 523 9.00 5.29 6.34
N LEU A 524 7.90 5.79 5.78
CA LEU A 524 7.90 6.60 4.55
C LEU A 524 8.62 7.95 4.71
N ARG A 525 8.82 8.41 5.96
CA ARG A 525 9.64 9.60 6.25
C ARG A 525 11.14 9.35 6.07
N MET A 526 11.57 8.09 6.10
CA MET A 526 12.99 7.67 6.04
C MET A 526 13.37 7.01 4.72
N VAL A 527 12.43 6.32 4.07
CA VAL A 527 12.64 5.68 2.76
C VAL A 527 12.87 6.76 1.68
N GLU A 528 13.79 6.50 0.75
CA GLU A 528 14.23 7.45 -0.29
C GLU A 528 14.90 8.74 0.23
N GLY A 529 15.59 8.62 1.38
CA GLY A 529 16.22 9.72 2.12
C GLY A 529 15.35 10.15 3.29
N SER A 530 15.90 10.70 4.38
CA SER A 530 15.06 11.28 5.44
C SER A 530 14.53 12.66 5.07
N THR A 531 13.52 13.18 5.77
CA THR A 531 13.01 14.53 5.54
C THR A 531 14.09 15.59 5.79
N GLU A 532 14.84 15.46 6.88
CA GLU A 532 15.91 16.37 7.28
C GLU A 532 17.04 16.41 6.25
N THR A 533 17.46 15.21 5.85
CA THR A 533 18.38 14.95 4.76
C THR A 533 17.87 15.71 3.53
N LEU A 534 16.74 15.34 2.96
CA LEU A 534 16.27 15.93 1.68
C LEU A 534 15.99 17.42 1.73
N ASN A 535 15.57 17.97 2.88
CA ASN A 535 15.48 19.42 3.04
C ASN A 535 16.86 20.08 2.97
N SER A 536 17.89 19.49 3.57
CA SER A 536 19.26 20.02 3.47
C SER A 536 19.72 20.05 2.00
N LEU A 537 19.52 18.97 1.25
CA LEU A 537 19.83 18.95 -0.18
C LEU A 537 19.02 19.99 -0.96
N LEU A 538 17.71 20.11 -0.70
CA LEU A 538 16.87 21.09 -1.37
C LEU A 538 17.34 22.52 -1.10
N GLY A 539 17.74 22.85 0.13
CA GLY A 539 18.28 24.16 0.46
C GLY A 539 19.61 24.46 -0.21
N GLU A 540 20.51 23.47 -0.25
CA GLU A 540 21.77 23.57 -0.98
C GLU A 540 21.52 23.87 -2.47
N GLN A 541 20.60 23.14 -3.11
CA GLN A 541 20.22 23.37 -4.50
C GLN A 541 19.64 24.78 -4.70
N VAL A 542 18.76 25.25 -3.81
CA VAL A 542 18.19 26.61 -3.89
C VAL A 542 19.26 27.69 -3.84
N ILE A 543 20.33 27.51 -3.04
CA ILE A 543 21.41 28.50 -2.89
C ILE A 543 22.42 28.43 -4.04
N TYR A 544 22.86 27.24 -4.43
CA TYR A 544 24.01 27.05 -5.31
C TYR A 544 23.66 26.67 -6.76
N ASP A 545 22.49 26.08 -7.01
CA ASP A 545 22.07 25.57 -8.34
C ASP A 545 20.57 25.83 -8.63
N GLY A 546 20.02 26.92 -8.09
CA GLY A 546 18.58 27.17 -8.04
C GLY A 546 17.93 27.63 -9.36
N ASP A 547 18.68 27.67 -10.46
CA ASP A 547 18.19 28.18 -11.74
C ASP A 547 17.07 27.31 -12.31
N ALA A 548 17.18 25.99 -12.20
CA ALA A 548 16.16 25.05 -12.68
C ALA A 548 14.84 25.22 -11.89
N LEU A 549 14.92 25.28 -10.56
CA LEU A 549 13.76 25.56 -9.71
C LEU A 549 13.16 26.94 -9.98
N HIS A 550 14.00 27.98 -10.14
CA HIS A 550 13.53 29.33 -10.41
C HIS A 550 12.76 29.39 -11.74
N GLN A 551 13.30 28.79 -12.81
CA GLN A 551 12.62 28.70 -14.10
C GLN A 551 11.32 27.90 -13.99
N PHE A 552 11.31 26.80 -13.24
CA PHE A 552 10.11 26.01 -13.00
C PHE A 552 9.03 26.81 -12.28
N LEU A 553 9.37 27.56 -11.23
CA LEU A 553 8.42 28.43 -10.52
C LEU A 553 7.87 29.53 -11.43
N CYS A 554 8.73 30.18 -12.21
CA CYS A 554 8.35 31.30 -13.08
C CYS A 554 7.53 30.86 -14.30
N HIS A 555 7.97 29.83 -15.01
CA HIS A 555 7.43 29.47 -16.32
C HIS A 555 6.42 28.33 -16.24
N GLU A 556 6.66 27.31 -15.43
CA GLU A 556 5.69 26.23 -15.25
C GLU A 556 4.66 26.62 -14.19
N LEU A 557 5.05 26.95 -12.97
CA LEU A 557 4.05 27.27 -11.94
C LEU A 557 3.45 28.69 -12.06
N HIS A 558 3.93 29.49 -13.02
CA HIS A 558 3.47 30.87 -13.29
C HIS A 558 3.49 31.77 -12.04
N ALA A 559 4.53 31.62 -11.21
CA ALA A 559 4.66 32.26 -9.91
C ALA A 559 5.99 33.01 -9.72
N PRO A 560 6.30 34.03 -10.55
CA PRO A 560 7.56 34.76 -10.46
C PRO A 560 7.76 35.46 -9.11
N ASP A 561 6.68 35.99 -8.52
CA ASP A 561 6.76 36.66 -7.21
C ASP A 561 7.16 35.69 -6.08
N ILE A 562 6.67 34.44 -6.14
CA ILE A 562 7.05 33.39 -5.18
C ILE A 562 8.52 33.01 -5.39
N ALA A 563 8.98 32.92 -6.65
CA ALA A 563 10.36 32.59 -6.98
C ALA A 563 11.36 33.63 -6.43
N GLU A 564 11.07 34.92 -6.61
CA GLU A 564 11.90 36.01 -6.08
C GLU A 564 11.86 36.09 -4.55
N THR A 565 10.68 35.84 -3.96
CA THR A 565 10.52 35.78 -2.49
C THR A 565 11.34 34.65 -1.90
N LEU A 566 11.30 33.44 -2.49
CA LEU A 566 12.09 32.30 -2.06
C LEU A 566 13.59 32.59 -2.15
N LYS A 567 14.04 33.15 -3.28
CA LYS A 567 15.45 33.50 -3.49
C LYS A 567 15.95 34.49 -2.43
N THR A 568 15.17 35.54 -2.17
CA THR A 568 15.49 36.54 -1.15
C THR A 568 15.53 35.92 0.26
N ALA A 569 14.52 35.12 0.59
CA ALA A 569 14.44 34.42 1.87
C ALA A 569 15.64 33.49 2.08
N ALA A 570 16.02 32.72 1.07
CA ALA A 570 17.14 31.80 1.14
C ALA A 570 18.46 32.50 1.49
N PHE A 571 18.76 33.62 0.82
CA PHE A 571 19.95 34.42 1.16
C PHE A 571 19.91 34.99 2.57
N GLN A 572 18.76 35.50 3.02
CA GLN A 572 18.62 36.04 4.38
C GLN A 572 18.82 34.97 5.46
N ILE A 573 18.30 33.77 5.24
CA ILE A 573 18.47 32.63 6.15
C ILE A 573 19.91 32.18 6.16
N HIS A 574 20.53 31.99 4.99
CA HIS A 574 21.93 31.57 4.90
C HIS A 574 22.85 32.56 5.62
N ASP A 575 22.67 33.86 5.40
CA ASP A 575 23.46 34.91 6.07
C ASP A 575 23.27 34.89 7.59
N ARG A 576 22.03 34.79 8.07
CA ARG A 576 21.73 34.72 9.51
C ARG A 576 22.40 33.53 10.19
N TYR A 577 22.26 32.34 9.61
CA TYR A 577 22.74 31.09 10.22
C TYR A 577 24.26 30.99 10.18
N THR A 578 24.91 31.45 9.10
CA THR A 578 26.37 31.46 9.01
C THR A 578 27.01 32.48 9.95
N GLN A 579 26.29 33.52 10.34
CA GLN A 579 26.67 34.48 11.38
C GLN A 579 26.28 34.05 12.80
N PHE A 580 25.69 32.85 12.97
CA PHE A 580 25.23 32.38 14.27
C PHE A 580 26.38 32.30 15.29
N PRO A 581 26.22 32.86 16.50
CA PRO A 581 27.33 33.08 17.42
C PRO A 581 27.92 31.77 17.96
N GLY A 582 29.15 31.46 17.55
CA GLY A 582 30.20 30.69 18.25
C GLY A 582 29.92 29.27 18.77
N ARG A 583 28.67 28.81 18.77
CA ARG A 583 28.26 27.49 19.30
C ARG A 583 28.29 26.39 18.24
N LEU A 584 28.26 26.76 16.97
CA LEU A 584 28.30 25.84 15.85
C LEU A 584 29.59 26.03 15.05
N THR A 585 30.10 24.92 14.52
CA THR A 585 31.15 25.00 13.50
C THR A 585 30.56 25.58 12.21
N PRO A 586 31.36 26.27 11.37
CA PRO A 586 30.84 26.83 10.11
C PRO A 586 30.14 25.80 9.21
N PRO A 587 30.64 24.55 9.05
CA PRO A 587 29.91 23.53 8.29
C PRO A 587 28.55 23.16 8.90
N ALA A 588 28.46 23.03 10.23
CA ALA A 588 27.21 22.70 10.91
C ALA A 588 26.20 23.85 10.78
N ALA A 589 26.66 25.10 10.83
CA ALA A 589 25.83 26.28 10.62
C ALA A 589 25.26 26.33 9.18
N SER A 590 26.10 26.05 8.17
CA SER A 590 25.64 25.96 6.77
C SER A 590 24.60 24.86 6.59
N GLN A 591 24.88 23.65 7.07
CA GLN A 591 23.97 22.51 6.95
C GLN A 591 22.61 22.80 7.61
N TRP A 592 22.62 23.49 8.75
CA TRP A 592 21.38 23.90 9.42
C TRP A 592 20.61 24.94 8.60
N ALA A 593 21.31 25.90 8.00
CA ALA A 593 20.72 26.87 7.08
C ALA A 593 20.06 26.16 5.89
N ASP A 594 20.77 25.24 5.25
CA ASP A 594 20.30 24.48 4.09
C ASP A 594 19.02 23.70 4.45
N GLY A 595 18.98 23.04 5.61
CA GLY A 595 17.78 22.37 6.11
C GLY A 595 16.58 23.30 6.28
N ALA A 596 16.78 24.52 6.80
CA ALA A 596 15.73 25.52 6.96
C ALA A 596 15.24 26.07 5.62
N ILE A 597 16.17 26.36 4.70
CA ILE A 597 15.89 26.84 3.34
C ILE A 597 15.08 25.80 2.56
N GLY A 598 15.47 24.53 2.62
CA GLY A 598 14.73 23.46 1.94
C GLY A 598 13.31 23.29 2.45
N ALA A 599 13.09 23.39 3.77
CA ALA A 599 11.74 23.34 4.33
C ALA A 599 10.85 24.48 3.80
N ILE A 600 11.40 25.68 3.63
CA ILE A 600 10.70 26.84 3.08
C ILE A 600 10.48 26.69 1.57
N ALA A 601 11.47 26.17 0.84
CA ALA A 601 11.36 25.89 -0.59
C ALA A 601 10.23 24.89 -0.89
N THR A 602 10.08 23.84 -0.07
CA THR A 602 8.94 22.92 -0.17
C THR A 602 7.60 23.65 -0.09
N TRP A 603 7.44 24.59 0.85
CA TRP A 603 6.21 25.39 0.96
C TRP A 603 6.02 26.36 -0.20
N ALA A 604 7.09 26.98 -0.70
CA ALA A 604 7.03 27.84 -1.89
C ALA A 604 6.55 27.06 -3.13
N ILE A 605 7.07 25.85 -3.33
CA ILE A 605 6.67 24.97 -4.43
C ILE A 605 5.21 24.55 -4.30
N LEU A 606 4.77 24.14 -3.11
CA LEU A 606 3.36 23.79 -2.86
C LEU A 606 2.43 24.99 -3.08
N TRP A 607 2.82 26.18 -2.58
CA TRP A 607 2.05 27.41 -2.73
C TRP A 607 1.89 27.79 -4.22
N ALA A 608 2.99 27.75 -4.98
CA ALA A 608 2.98 28.01 -6.42
C ALA A 608 2.14 26.97 -7.20
N ALA A 609 2.24 25.68 -6.85
CA ALA A 609 1.47 24.62 -7.48
C ALA A 609 -0.05 24.77 -7.25
N VAL A 610 -0.46 25.14 -6.03
CA VAL A 610 -1.86 25.44 -5.73
C VAL A 610 -2.32 26.69 -6.47
N GLY A 611 -1.47 27.72 -6.58
CA GLY A 611 -1.76 28.92 -7.36
C GLY A 611 -2.02 28.60 -8.84
N ARG A 612 -1.18 27.76 -9.44
CA ARG A 612 -1.40 27.25 -10.81
C ARG A 612 -2.73 26.51 -10.93
N ALA A 613 -3.02 25.59 -10.01
CA ALA A 613 -4.27 24.82 -10.02
C ALA A 613 -5.50 25.73 -9.85
N LEU A 614 -5.42 26.72 -8.95
CA LEU A 614 -6.46 27.72 -8.72
C LEU A 614 -6.75 28.55 -9.97
N ASN A 615 -5.72 28.99 -10.69
CA ASN A 615 -5.86 29.73 -11.93
C ASN A 615 -6.48 28.88 -13.05
N ALA A 616 -6.11 27.60 -13.12
CA ALA A 616 -6.65 26.68 -14.11
C ALA A 616 -8.10 26.27 -13.84
N THR A 617 -8.48 26.07 -12.58
CA THR A 617 -9.83 25.65 -12.18
C THR A 617 -10.21 26.28 -10.84
N PRO A 618 -10.75 27.52 -10.83
CA PRO A 618 -11.07 28.22 -9.61
C PRO A 618 -12.06 27.47 -8.72
N SER A 619 -11.72 27.27 -7.45
CA SER A 619 -12.64 26.70 -6.46
C SER A 619 -12.40 27.31 -5.07
N PRO A 620 -13.44 27.37 -4.20
CA PRO A 620 -13.28 27.86 -2.84
C PRO A 620 -12.22 27.10 -2.04
N LEU A 621 -12.15 25.77 -2.22
CA LEU A 621 -11.18 24.92 -1.54
C LEU A 621 -9.75 25.23 -2.00
N LEU A 622 -9.52 25.40 -3.31
CA LEU A 622 -8.19 25.79 -3.82
C LEU A 622 -7.78 27.18 -3.34
N GLN A 623 -8.72 28.13 -3.25
CA GLN A 623 -8.43 29.46 -2.70
C GLN A 623 -8.05 29.39 -1.22
N GLN A 624 -8.76 28.58 -0.44
CA GLN A 624 -8.41 28.33 0.96
C GLN A 624 -7.04 27.67 1.10
N THR A 625 -6.75 26.66 0.28
CA THR A 625 -5.44 25.99 0.27
C THR A 625 -4.32 26.94 -0.14
N PHE A 626 -4.56 27.83 -1.11
CA PHE A 626 -3.59 28.84 -1.53
C PHE A 626 -3.22 29.76 -0.36
N ASN A 627 -4.22 30.31 0.32
CA ASN A 627 -4.02 31.18 1.48
C ASN A 627 -3.34 30.44 2.63
N TRP A 628 -3.73 29.18 2.86
CA TRP A 628 -3.12 28.33 3.88
C TRP A 628 -1.65 28.04 3.57
N ALA A 629 -1.32 27.65 2.34
CA ALA A 629 0.06 27.38 1.92
C ALA A 629 0.94 28.64 2.03
N GLN A 630 0.41 29.81 1.67
CA GLN A 630 1.07 31.10 1.89
C GLN A 630 1.37 31.34 3.37
N LEU A 631 0.38 31.18 4.26
CA LEU A 631 0.58 31.38 5.70
C LEU A 631 1.57 30.36 6.30
N GLN A 632 1.58 29.13 5.79
CA GLN A 632 2.59 28.12 6.21
C GLN A 632 3.99 28.52 5.75
N PHE A 633 4.15 29.01 4.52
CA PHE A 633 5.41 29.56 4.02
C PHE A 633 5.89 30.72 4.90
N GLU A 634 5.03 31.71 5.16
CA GLU A 634 5.33 32.88 5.98
C GLU A 634 5.70 32.48 7.42
N HIS A 635 4.97 31.54 8.02
CA HIS A 635 5.25 31.06 9.36
C HIS A 635 6.61 30.34 9.43
N ARG A 636 6.95 29.51 8.44
CA ARG A 636 8.26 28.84 8.38
C ARG A 636 9.39 29.84 8.16
N LEU A 637 9.18 30.83 7.30
CA LEU A 637 10.12 31.92 7.08
C LEU A 637 10.37 32.71 8.38
N PHE A 638 9.31 33.05 9.11
CA PHE A 638 9.40 33.71 10.40
C PHE A 638 10.21 32.88 11.41
N GLN A 639 9.93 31.57 11.52
CA GLN A 639 10.67 30.64 12.38
C GLN A 639 12.16 30.56 12.03
N ALA A 640 12.53 30.73 10.75
CA ALA A 640 13.91 30.70 10.30
C ALA A 640 14.63 32.05 10.45
N LEU A 641 13.92 33.18 10.46
CA LEU A 641 14.56 34.51 10.55
C LEU A 641 14.62 35.05 11.98
N ILE A 642 13.82 34.51 12.90
CA ILE A 642 13.72 35.02 14.27
C ILE A 642 14.30 34.01 15.25
N PRO A 643 15.07 34.46 16.26
CA PRO A 643 15.60 33.58 17.29
C PRO A 643 14.51 32.75 17.97
N MET A 644 14.61 31.43 17.83
CA MET A 644 13.68 30.48 18.45
C MET A 644 14.26 29.94 19.77
N PRO A 645 13.43 29.51 20.73
CA PRO A 645 13.92 28.91 21.98
C PRO A 645 14.91 27.75 21.76
N THR A 646 14.70 26.97 20.70
CA THR A 646 15.59 25.85 20.29
C THR A 646 17.02 26.30 19.99
N GLU A 647 17.22 27.53 19.52
CA GLU A 647 18.54 28.08 19.24
C GLU A 647 19.25 28.50 20.54
N VAL A 648 18.50 28.97 21.53
CA VAL A 648 19.01 29.35 22.85
C VAL A 648 19.41 28.13 23.67
N THR A 649 18.61 27.07 23.58
CA THR A 649 18.84 25.80 24.27
C THR A 649 19.76 24.85 23.50
N LEU A 650 20.32 25.28 22.37
CA LEU A 650 21.22 24.45 21.58
C LEU A 650 22.52 24.22 22.38
N ALA A 651 22.66 22.99 22.86
CA ALA A 651 23.84 22.47 23.53
C ALA A 651 24.84 21.93 22.50
N THR A 652 26.11 21.98 22.86
CA THR A 652 27.19 21.33 22.10
C THR A 652 27.08 19.81 22.21
N ALA A 653 27.74 19.10 21.29
CA ALA A 653 27.77 17.63 21.34
C ALA A 653 28.38 17.12 22.65
N GLU A 654 29.42 17.79 23.17
CA GLU A 654 30.07 17.45 24.43
C GLU A 654 29.12 17.61 25.64
N GLU A 655 28.44 18.75 25.74
CA GLU A 655 27.45 19.01 26.79
C GLU A 655 26.30 17.98 26.76
N MET A 656 25.81 17.62 25.57
CA MET A 656 24.75 16.61 25.44
C MET A 656 25.23 15.20 25.79
N ILE A 657 26.46 14.82 25.46
CA ILE A 657 27.02 13.52 25.84
C ILE A 657 27.12 13.43 27.36
N GLU A 658 27.61 14.49 28.01
CA GLU A 658 27.70 14.53 29.48
C GLU A 658 26.32 14.45 30.13
N GLU A 659 25.36 15.27 29.69
CA GLU A 659 24.01 15.29 30.28
C GLU A 659 23.27 13.96 30.06
N VAL A 660 23.33 13.39 28.85
CA VAL A 660 22.67 12.12 28.53
C VAL A 660 23.36 10.94 29.23
N ALA A 661 24.68 11.00 29.48
CA ALA A 661 25.37 9.99 30.28
C ALA A 661 24.80 9.92 31.71
N HIS A 662 24.41 11.04 32.31
CA HIS A 662 23.75 11.03 33.62
C HIS A 662 22.38 10.32 33.60
N TYR A 663 21.70 10.28 32.45
CA TYR A 663 20.48 9.48 32.33
C TYR A 663 20.77 7.99 32.42
N VAL A 664 21.93 7.52 31.93
CA VAL A 664 22.36 6.12 32.10
C VAL A 664 22.51 5.79 33.58
N ASP A 665 23.05 6.69 34.39
CA ASP A 665 23.13 6.51 35.84
C ASP A 665 21.73 6.48 36.50
N ALA A 666 20.78 7.25 35.98
CA ALA A 666 19.42 7.37 36.53
C ALA A 666 18.48 6.22 36.15
N ILE A 667 18.53 5.75 34.89
CA ILE A 667 17.62 4.73 34.35
C ILE A 667 18.29 3.37 34.17
N GLY A 668 19.61 3.28 34.38
CA GLY A 668 20.44 2.12 34.07
C GLY A 668 20.83 2.05 32.60
N GLU A 669 21.90 1.32 32.30
CA GLU A 669 22.28 1.02 30.92
C GLU A 669 21.28 0.02 30.31
N ILE A 670 20.41 0.51 29.43
CA ILE A 670 19.50 -0.33 28.66
C ILE A 670 20.21 -0.69 27.35
N SER A 671 20.97 -1.79 27.36
CA SER A 671 21.57 -2.32 26.13
C SER A 671 20.47 -2.80 25.19
N MET A 672 20.21 -2.06 24.12
CA MET A 672 19.43 -2.53 22.97
C MET A 672 20.29 -3.51 22.13
N THR A 673 20.74 -4.61 22.74
CA THR A 673 21.43 -5.70 22.05
C THR A 673 20.49 -6.90 21.99
N GLN A 674 19.74 -7.01 20.90
CA GLN A 674 19.42 -8.33 20.37
C GLN A 674 20.69 -8.82 19.65
N ASP A 675 21.37 -9.81 20.24
CA ASP A 675 22.27 -10.79 19.60
C ASP A 675 22.97 -10.37 18.30
N LEU A 676 23.93 -9.44 18.39
CA LEU A 676 24.94 -9.24 17.32
C LEU A 676 26.32 -9.83 17.66
N ASP A 677 26.47 -10.47 18.82
CA ASP A 677 27.70 -11.17 19.21
C ASP A 677 27.40 -12.60 19.71
N THR A 678 27.24 -13.54 18.79
CA THR A 678 27.81 -14.87 19.00
C THR A 678 28.79 -15.14 17.87
N PRO A 679 30.11 -15.20 18.13
CA PRO A 679 31.00 -15.79 17.15
C PRO A 679 30.59 -17.25 17.03
N THR A 680 30.12 -17.62 15.84
CA THR A 680 29.89 -19.01 15.45
C THR A 680 31.21 -19.74 15.69
N LYS A 681 31.30 -20.48 16.79
CA LYS A 681 32.40 -21.43 16.99
C LYS A 681 32.26 -22.44 15.87
N LEU A 682 33.10 -22.30 14.85
CA LEU A 682 33.39 -23.35 13.89
C LEU A 682 33.64 -24.64 14.67
N PRO A 683 33.01 -25.77 14.29
CA PRO A 683 33.30 -27.04 14.93
C PRO A 683 34.72 -27.44 14.56
N THR A 684 35.66 -27.27 15.49
CA THR A 684 36.98 -27.87 15.39
C THR A 684 36.84 -29.37 15.64
N ASN A 685 36.62 -30.12 14.56
CA ASN A 685 36.97 -31.53 14.51
C ASN A 685 38.50 -31.62 14.48
N HIS A 686 39.11 -32.01 15.60
CA HIS A 686 40.30 -32.87 15.64
C HIS A 686 40.45 -33.46 17.05
N GLU A 687 40.13 -34.76 17.14
CA GLU A 687 40.79 -35.82 17.91
C GLU A 687 41.54 -35.45 19.20
N SER A 688 41.10 -36.00 20.34
CA SER A 688 41.76 -37.13 21.03
C SER A 688 41.21 -37.32 22.46
N GLU A 689 40.68 -38.52 22.75
CA GLU A 689 40.42 -39.01 24.11
C GLU A 689 41.74 -39.09 24.92
N PRO A 690 41.67 -38.99 26.27
CA PRO A 690 41.62 -40.25 27.06
C PRO A 690 40.80 -40.16 28.36
N GLY A 691 40.11 -41.25 28.71
CA GLY A 691 39.60 -41.49 30.07
C GLY A 691 38.25 -42.20 30.13
#